data_AF-A0A132B9I1-F1
#
_entry.id   AF-A0A132B9I1-F1
#
_cell.length_a   1.000
_cell.length_b   1.000
_cell.length_c   1.000
_cell.angle_alpha   90.00
_cell.angle_beta   90.00
_cell.angle_gamma   90.00
#
_symmetry.space_group_name_H-M   'P 1'
#
loop_
_entity.id
_entity.type
_entity.pdbx_description
1 polymer ?
#
loop_
_entity_poly.entity_id
_entity_poly.type
_entity_poly.pdbx_seq_one_letter_code
_entity_poly.pdbx_strand_id
1 'polypeptide(L)'
;MFYAKPLVWTPPGGPNKQVIVVSNQNNIRILDGLTGTVINQRTLDPPFQSVDTGNCGDIPNTVGITGTPIIDPATDIMYLFSKGYKGAATGPAGTLQGQYKFYAIQLPGLTDVFPAIIIDGHYADNDHTRYFVGGTVLNRQGLAMLGNTIIGGFGGHCDNFNYTGINGAGGAGDNGKGISANGKIPISTLQQATVDMGLSSSGVFAQNDYFEPYEYASLDGGDTDFGSSGAALLSPYFSGGGVSQVVVAGGKSGKIYFMDANNLGGFATGDWRFRWSYCPTSQAGAGAYLYADKFTTGANGVPQFVLAGQSAIQFAGVGAPTVTSLNGQTGSAIVWLADVNNGLVAYNAIPVDGVLQPISTVSTGRLQKYQRPAFGNARVYTTETNQIYGIDASTTPAITCASTSVGFGSVVAGLTKVINVKCTAGQTALTMNGCSTNLDIFQCSGVPATLAAGASFTMAVTLNLTSAAIELTRTANCIDVAPGAVAGSLSLMKPSGVIPYASLPMTATVTATGGYIDLSAVQIDFSRLSIGTSSTASLLVKNDGAGAMSFTGFAYQNAYGAPYQNVSTSGSPVVVGSGFTAIGLPVNGATIASKSNITISLTFTPTVTGSSASILTFWSNGGWKEVMLVGTASACTVSCSTLSQSSSTTTILSSSSSAISSSMLSSSSSVITSSLTSSSLSTIASSTIPTTLLSNTLSTSALSSTSSLVVSSTSSTLSSTSGPSSNIATTTSLTTLATSVSSSSVSSATGYAYMGCFVDTASAHALPLLLANNSITPQVCESLVSSLAMKPTPTIYPFYYVEYHRECYAGSSFSFGTQQVTSLYGAHACTDVCSGSIGATSTGTAFCGGSRQFNLYATKSSVPFVVATTQSK
;
A
#
# COMPACT_ATOMS: atom_id res chain seq x y z
N MET A 1 13.93 -14.17 -8.02
CA MET A 1 13.10 -14.09 -6.79
C MET A 1 11.67 -14.50 -7.12
N PHE A 2 10.91 -14.92 -6.12
CA PHE A 2 9.51 -15.31 -6.25
C PHE A 2 8.67 -14.29 -5.47
N TYR A 3 7.71 -13.64 -6.11
CA TYR A 3 6.75 -12.73 -5.46
C TYR A 3 5.34 -13.28 -5.51
N ALA A 4 5.03 -14.03 -6.57
CA ALA A 4 3.80 -14.80 -6.67
C ALA A 4 3.77 -15.94 -5.63
N LYS A 5 2.58 -16.19 -5.09
CA LYS A 5 2.34 -17.36 -4.25
C LYS A 5 2.53 -18.65 -5.08
N PRO A 6 3.17 -19.70 -4.52
CA PRO A 6 3.18 -21.03 -5.13
C PRO A 6 1.77 -21.56 -5.34
N LEU A 7 1.52 -22.13 -6.52
CA LEU A 7 0.27 -22.82 -6.81
C LEU A 7 0.46 -24.31 -6.61
N VAL A 8 -0.49 -24.94 -5.94
CA VAL A 8 -0.55 -26.40 -5.84
C VAL A 8 -1.60 -26.88 -6.81
N TRP A 9 -1.20 -27.76 -7.73
CA TRP A 9 -2.05 -28.29 -8.79
C TRP A 9 -1.94 -29.80 -8.84
N THR A 10 -3.02 -30.49 -9.15
CA THR A 10 -3.03 -31.96 -9.31
C THR A 10 -3.32 -32.25 -10.77
N PRO A 11 -2.38 -32.85 -11.53
CA PRO A 11 -2.66 -33.24 -12.89
C PRO A 11 -3.85 -34.21 -12.96
N PRO A 12 -4.71 -34.11 -13.98
CA PRO A 12 -5.75 -35.10 -14.22
C PRO A 12 -5.16 -36.52 -14.28
N GLY A 13 -5.65 -37.43 -13.43
CA GLY A 13 -5.16 -38.81 -13.35
C GLY A 13 -3.73 -38.96 -12.79
N GLY A 14 -3.09 -37.88 -12.36
CA GLY A 14 -1.75 -37.90 -11.78
C GLY A 14 -1.74 -38.39 -10.33
N PRO A 15 -0.73 -39.18 -9.91
CA PRO A 15 -0.67 -39.72 -8.55
C PRO A 15 -0.24 -38.69 -7.49
N ASN A 16 0.47 -37.62 -7.89
CA ASN A 16 1.09 -36.64 -6.97
C ASN A 16 0.64 -35.21 -7.30
N LYS A 17 0.34 -34.40 -6.28
CA LYS A 17 0.22 -32.94 -6.48
C LYS A 17 1.58 -32.35 -6.84
N GLN A 18 1.55 -31.44 -7.81
CA GLN A 18 2.69 -30.68 -8.29
C GLN A 18 2.61 -29.25 -7.73
N VAL A 19 3.77 -28.58 -7.71
CA VAL A 19 3.90 -27.20 -7.26
C VAL A 19 4.39 -26.36 -8.43
N ILE A 20 3.62 -25.33 -8.76
CA ILE A 20 3.96 -24.38 -9.80
C ILE A 20 4.46 -23.10 -9.15
N VAL A 21 5.62 -22.64 -9.60
CA VAL A 21 6.21 -21.37 -9.16
C VAL A 21 6.53 -20.50 -10.37
N VAL A 22 6.37 -19.20 -10.19
CA VAL A 22 6.67 -18.18 -11.19
C VAL A 22 7.50 -17.07 -10.56
N SER A 23 8.42 -16.49 -11.34
CA SER A 23 9.44 -15.57 -10.80
C SER A 23 9.46 -14.22 -11.49
N ASN A 24 10.05 -13.23 -10.82
CA ASN A 24 10.32 -11.90 -11.39
C ASN A 24 11.36 -11.91 -12.54
N GLN A 25 11.87 -13.08 -12.89
CA GLN A 25 12.73 -13.31 -14.05
C GLN A 25 11.98 -13.98 -15.20
N ASN A 26 10.64 -14.03 -15.14
CA ASN A 26 9.78 -14.66 -16.15
C ASN A 26 10.01 -16.17 -16.34
N ASN A 27 10.55 -16.84 -15.32
CA ASN A 27 10.61 -18.30 -15.29
C ASN A 27 9.35 -18.88 -14.66
N ILE A 28 8.81 -19.90 -15.31
CA ILE A 28 7.74 -20.79 -14.84
C ILE A 28 8.37 -22.16 -14.60
N ARG A 29 8.12 -22.76 -13.43
CA ARG A 29 8.57 -24.12 -13.12
C ARG A 29 7.44 -24.93 -12.53
N ILE A 30 7.34 -26.18 -12.97
CA ILE A 30 6.49 -27.22 -12.38
C ILE A 30 7.42 -28.17 -11.64
N LEU A 31 7.15 -28.38 -10.36
CA LEU A 31 7.92 -29.24 -9.48
C LEU A 31 7.06 -30.40 -9.00
N ASP A 32 7.68 -31.56 -8.84
CA ASP A 32 7.08 -32.64 -8.05
C ASP A 32 6.96 -32.17 -6.59
N GLY A 33 5.74 -32.19 -6.05
CA GLY A 33 5.48 -31.64 -4.71
C GLY A 33 6.09 -32.43 -3.56
N LEU A 34 6.55 -33.67 -3.79
CA LEU A 34 7.17 -34.50 -2.77
C LEU A 34 8.70 -34.37 -2.77
N THR A 35 9.30 -34.44 -3.96
CA THR A 35 10.76 -34.48 -4.14
C THR A 35 11.38 -33.12 -4.46
N GLY A 36 10.58 -32.16 -4.91
CA GLY A 36 11.06 -30.86 -5.40
C GLY A 36 11.73 -30.92 -6.78
N THR A 37 11.74 -32.09 -7.44
CA THR A 37 12.34 -32.26 -8.77
C THR A 37 11.61 -31.40 -9.80
N VAL A 38 12.34 -30.68 -10.66
CA VAL A 38 11.75 -29.93 -11.77
C VAL A 38 11.22 -30.92 -12.81
N ILE A 39 9.90 -30.90 -13.01
CA ILE A 39 9.19 -31.72 -14.01
C ILE A 39 9.22 -31.02 -15.37
N ASN A 40 8.90 -29.73 -15.37
CA ASN A 40 8.91 -28.90 -16.57
C ASN A 40 9.25 -27.46 -16.21
N GLN A 41 9.84 -26.73 -17.15
CA GLN A 41 10.14 -25.31 -16.98
C GLN A 41 10.09 -24.56 -18.31
N ARG A 42 9.73 -23.28 -18.23
CA ARG A 42 9.74 -22.37 -19.37
C ARG A 42 10.18 -20.98 -18.91
N THR A 43 11.04 -20.35 -19.69
CA THR A 43 11.39 -18.94 -19.56
C THR A 43 10.64 -18.17 -20.64
N LEU A 44 9.86 -17.15 -20.25
CA LEU A 44 9.21 -16.23 -21.19
C LEU A 44 10.19 -15.13 -21.63
N ASP A 45 9.68 -14.05 -22.21
CA ASP A 45 10.49 -12.90 -22.64
C ASP A 45 11.34 -12.31 -21.50
N PRO A 46 12.47 -11.64 -21.81
CA PRO A 46 13.31 -11.00 -20.82
C PRO A 46 12.51 -10.08 -19.88
N PRO A 47 12.77 -10.12 -18.56
CA PRO A 47 12.04 -9.32 -17.59
C PRO A 47 12.43 -7.84 -17.69
N PHE A 48 11.50 -6.97 -17.31
CA PHE A 48 11.73 -5.53 -17.19
C PHE A 48 12.78 -5.24 -16.10
N GLN A 49 13.70 -4.30 -16.31
CA GLN A 49 14.72 -3.96 -15.34
C GLN A 49 14.20 -2.91 -14.35
N SER A 50 14.38 -3.15 -13.06
CA SER A 50 13.89 -2.24 -12.02
C SER A 50 14.53 -0.86 -12.06
N VAL A 51 15.70 -0.71 -12.70
CA VAL A 51 16.34 0.60 -12.86
C VAL A 51 15.53 1.54 -13.75
N ASP A 52 14.72 1.00 -14.66
CA ASP A 52 13.87 1.78 -15.58
C ASP A 52 12.59 2.31 -14.90
N THR A 53 12.47 2.20 -13.57
CA THR A 53 11.34 2.73 -12.79
C THR A 53 11.68 4.02 -12.05
N GLY A 54 12.90 4.55 -12.24
CA GLY A 54 13.39 5.71 -11.49
C GLY A 54 14.06 5.36 -10.15
N ASN A 55 14.51 4.10 -9.96
CA ASN A 55 15.23 3.64 -8.76
C ASN A 55 14.48 3.82 -7.42
N CYS A 56 13.15 3.79 -7.43
CA CYS A 56 12.30 3.84 -6.24
C CYS A 56 12.44 2.64 -5.27
N GLY A 57 13.09 1.55 -5.68
CA GLY A 57 13.41 0.43 -4.80
C GLY A 57 12.26 -0.53 -4.44
N ASP A 58 11.10 -0.47 -5.11
CA ASP A 58 9.94 -1.36 -4.82
C ASP A 58 10.28 -2.86 -5.04
N ILE A 59 10.69 -3.23 -6.26
CA ILE A 59 11.16 -4.58 -6.58
C ILE A 59 12.62 -4.50 -7.06
N PRO A 60 13.59 -5.16 -6.40
CA PRO A 60 15.00 -5.14 -6.81
C PRO A 60 15.28 -5.94 -8.10
N ASN A 61 16.28 -5.47 -8.85
CA ASN A 61 16.85 -6.07 -10.06
C ASN A 61 15.90 -6.12 -11.26
N THR A 62 14.87 -6.96 -11.21
CA THR A 62 13.97 -7.21 -12.34
C THR A 62 12.51 -7.34 -11.92
N VAL A 63 11.61 -6.99 -12.84
CA VAL A 63 10.16 -7.11 -12.72
C VAL A 63 9.64 -7.97 -13.86
N GLY A 64 9.01 -9.08 -13.48
CA GLY A 64 8.47 -10.08 -14.39
C GLY A 64 7.11 -10.55 -13.91
N ILE A 65 6.90 -11.86 -13.83
CA ILE A 65 5.71 -12.45 -13.21
C ILE A 65 5.78 -12.23 -11.70
N THR A 66 4.95 -11.31 -11.20
CA THR A 66 4.93 -10.92 -9.78
C THR A 66 3.54 -11.12 -9.15
N GLY A 67 2.47 -10.95 -9.93
CA GLY A 67 1.13 -11.42 -9.56
C GLY A 67 1.01 -12.94 -9.55
N THR A 68 0.18 -13.47 -8.65
CA THR A 68 -0.09 -14.92 -8.56
C THR A 68 -0.96 -15.36 -9.74
N PRO A 69 -0.51 -16.34 -10.57
CA PRO A 69 -1.33 -16.88 -11.65
C PRO A 69 -2.62 -17.53 -11.15
N ILE A 70 -3.57 -17.77 -12.05
CA ILE A 70 -4.77 -18.56 -11.77
C ILE A 70 -4.85 -19.75 -12.72
N ILE A 71 -5.30 -20.89 -12.21
CA ILE A 71 -5.49 -22.11 -12.99
C ILE A 71 -6.98 -22.35 -13.13
N ASP A 72 -7.45 -22.53 -14.35
CA ASP A 72 -8.78 -23.07 -14.62
C ASP A 72 -8.76 -24.58 -14.38
N PRO A 73 -9.42 -25.11 -13.33
CA PRO A 73 -9.42 -26.54 -13.05
C PRO A 73 -10.21 -27.37 -14.07
N ALA A 74 -11.03 -26.75 -14.93
CA ALA A 74 -11.80 -27.46 -15.95
C ALA A 74 -10.97 -27.74 -17.22
N THR A 75 -10.00 -26.89 -17.52
CA THR A 75 -9.19 -26.93 -18.75
C THR A 75 -7.70 -27.15 -18.50
N ASP A 76 -7.26 -27.07 -17.24
CA ASP A 76 -5.86 -27.07 -16.83
C ASP A 76 -5.03 -25.98 -17.53
N ILE A 77 -5.67 -24.86 -17.86
CA ILE A 77 -5.01 -23.68 -18.40
C ILE A 77 -4.62 -22.75 -17.25
N MET A 78 -3.35 -22.37 -17.21
CA MET A 78 -2.84 -21.36 -16.31
C MET A 78 -2.80 -19.99 -17.02
N TYR A 79 -3.42 -18.99 -16.40
CA TYR A 79 -3.41 -17.61 -16.87
C TYR A 79 -2.48 -16.75 -16.01
N LEU A 80 -1.69 -15.88 -16.64
CA LEU A 80 -0.78 -14.96 -15.95
C LEU A 80 -0.46 -13.70 -16.77
N PHE A 81 0.00 -12.66 -16.09
CA PHE A 81 0.63 -11.50 -16.70
C PHE A 81 2.15 -11.54 -16.49
N SER A 82 2.90 -11.11 -17.49
CA SER A 82 4.35 -10.98 -17.45
C SER A 82 4.76 -9.59 -17.92
N LYS A 83 5.68 -8.95 -17.20
CA LYS A 83 6.29 -7.67 -17.59
C LYS A 83 7.63 -7.93 -18.29
N GLY A 84 7.84 -7.24 -19.41
CA GLY A 84 9.07 -7.27 -20.18
C GLY A 84 9.21 -5.99 -21.01
N TYR A 85 9.98 -6.07 -22.10
CA TYR A 85 10.11 -4.97 -23.06
C TYR A 85 9.39 -5.27 -24.38
N LYS A 86 9.00 -4.20 -25.08
CA LYS A 86 8.44 -4.27 -26.44
C LYS A 86 9.37 -5.06 -27.35
N GLY A 87 8.78 -5.94 -28.17
CA GLY A 87 9.52 -6.80 -29.09
C GLY A 87 10.40 -7.86 -28.41
N ALA A 88 10.13 -8.19 -27.13
CA ALA A 88 10.95 -9.11 -26.33
C ALA A 88 12.42 -8.66 -26.20
N ALA A 89 12.67 -7.35 -26.25
CA ALA A 89 14.00 -6.79 -26.08
C ALA A 89 14.58 -7.08 -24.69
N THR A 90 15.90 -7.00 -24.58
CA THR A 90 16.60 -7.00 -23.28
C THR A 90 16.76 -5.57 -22.79
N GLY A 91 16.58 -5.37 -21.48
CA GLY A 91 16.74 -4.06 -20.85
C GLY A 91 18.13 -3.82 -20.26
N PRO A 92 18.35 -2.64 -19.64
CA PRO A 92 17.39 -1.53 -19.53
C PRO A 92 17.15 -0.83 -20.87
N ALA A 93 15.91 -0.37 -21.10
CA ALA A 93 15.51 0.31 -22.33
C ALA A 93 14.60 1.54 -22.06
N GLY A 94 14.44 1.92 -20.79
CA GLY A 94 13.57 3.02 -20.37
C GLY A 94 12.14 2.60 -20.08
N THR A 95 11.46 3.37 -19.24
CA THR A 95 10.12 3.08 -18.71
C THR A 95 9.11 2.81 -19.83
N LEU A 96 9.03 3.66 -20.85
CA LEU A 96 8.02 3.57 -21.92
C LEU A 96 8.22 2.39 -22.89
N GLN A 97 9.37 1.72 -22.81
CA GLN A 97 9.63 0.48 -23.55
C GLN A 97 9.10 -0.75 -22.81
N GLY A 98 8.67 -0.59 -21.56
CA GLY A 98 8.02 -1.65 -20.78
C GLY A 98 6.66 -2.04 -21.34
N GLN A 99 6.33 -3.33 -21.27
CA GLN A 99 5.09 -3.90 -21.79
C GLN A 99 4.63 -5.04 -20.89
N TYR A 100 3.31 -5.19 -20.75
CA TYR A 100 2.69 -6.42 -20.23
C TYR A 100 2.15 -7.29 -21.34
N LYS A 101 2.35 -8.60 -21.15
CA LYS A 101 1.71 -9.65 -21.95
C LYS A 101 0.88 -10.55 -21.05
N PHE A 102 -0.31 -10.91 -21.53
CA PHE A 102 -1.18 -11.89 -20.93
C PHE A 102 -1.01 -13.24 -21.63
N TYR A 103 -0.76 -14.27 -20.83
CA TYR A 103 -0.52 -15.63 -21.30
C TYR A 103 -1.64 -16.55 -20.84
N ALA A 104 -2.04 -17.47 -21.73
CA ALA A 104 -2.79 -18.66 -21.41
C ALA A 104 -1.91 -19.88 -21.73
N ILE A 105 -1.54 -20.64 -20.71
CA ILE A 105 -0.51 -21.68 -20.78
C ILE A 105 -1.14 -23.02 -20.40
N GLN A 106 -1.07 -23.99 -21.31
CA GLN A 106 -1.58 -25.33 -21.06
C GLN A 106 -0.67 -26.08 -20.08
N LEU A 107 -1.24 -26.62 -19.00
CA LEU A 107 -0.53 -27.52 -18.09
C LEU A 107 -0.68 -28.98 -18.52
N PRO A 108 0.33 -29.85 -18.24
CA PRO A 108 1.66 -29.52 -17.71
C PRO A 108 2.67 -29.10 -18.79
N GLY A 109 2.26 -29.06 -20.07
CA GLY A 109 3.16 -28.88 -21.22
C GLY A 109 3.88 -27.52 -21.28
N LEU A 110 3.34 -26.50 -20.61
CA LEU A 110 3.80 -25.11 -20.63
C LEU A 110 3.78 -24.46 -22.02
N THR A 111 2.93 -24.96 -22.92
CA THR A 111 2.71 -24.41 -24.26
C THR A 111 1.63 -23.33 -24.26
N ASP A 112 1.79 -22.32 -25.10
CA ASP A 112 0.75 -21.30 -25.28
C ASP A 112 -0.50 -21.92 -25.92
N VAL A 113 -1.67 -21.66 -25.31
CA VAL A 113 -2.97 -22.01 -25.90
C VAL A 113 -3.28 -21.11 -27.10
N PHE A 114 -2.87 -19.85 -27.01
CA PHE A 114 -2.90 -18.85 -28.08
C PHE A 114 -1.74 -17.86 -27.90
N PRO A 115 -1.33 -17.14 -28.96
CA PRO A 115 -0.28 -16.13 -28.86
C PRO A 115 -0.56 -15.13 -27.73
N ALA A 116 0.45 -14.85 -26.91
CA ALA A 116 0.29 -13.95 -25.76
C ALA A 116 -0.28 -12.58 -26.19
N ILE A 117 -1.29 -12.12 -25.46
CA ILE A 117 -1.98 -10.87 -25.76
C ILE A 117 -1.16 -9.72 -25.17
N ILE A 118 -0.78 -8.77 -26.01
CA ILE A 118 -0.14 -7.53 -25.57
C ILE A 118 -1.22 -6.64 -24.97
N ILE A 119 -1.02 -6.17 -23.73
CA ILE A 119 -1.97 -5.27 -23.06
C ILE A 119 -1.57 -3.80 -23.25
N ASP A 120 -0.29 -3.54 -23.50
CA ASP A 120 0.26 -2.20 -23.71
C ASP A 120 -0.38 -1.49 -24.90
N GLY A 121 -0.80 -0.23 -24.70
CA GLY A 121 -1.43 0.61 -25.71
C GLY A 121 -2.93 0.40 -25.90
N HIS A 122 -3.56 -0.53 -25.17
CA HIS A 122 -5.01 -0.70 -25.21
C HIS A 122 -5.72 0.41 -24.44
N TYR A 123 -6.75 0.97 -25.08
CA TYR A 123 -7.63 1.98 -24.47
C TYR A 123 -8.60 1.35 -23.49
N ALA A 124 -8.99 2.09 -22.45
CA ALA A 124 -10.02 1.65 -21.53
C ALA A 124 -11.40 1.73 -22.21
N ASP A 125 -12.19 0.66 -22.17
CA ASP A 125 -13.49 0.56 -22.85
C ASP A 125 -14.49 1.66 -22.44
N ASN A 126 -14.37 2.16 -21.21
CA ASN A 126 -15.23 3.19 -20.62
C ASN A 126 -14.72 4.63 -20.81
N ASP A 127 -13.43 4.82 -21.12
CA ASP A 127 -12.80 6.12 -21.33
C ASP A 127 -11.61 5.97 -22.30
N HIS A 128 -11.87 6.13 -23.59
CA HIS A 128 -10.84 6.03 -24.64
C HIS A 128 -9.77 7.15 -24.58
N THR A 129 -9.85 8.10 -23.64
CA THR A 129 -8.72 9.02 -23.38
C THR A 129 -7.66 8.40 -22.49
N ARG A 130 -7.97 7.27 -21.85
CA ARG A 130 -7.07 6.48 -21.00
C ARG A 130 -6.61 5.24 -21.75
N TYR A 131 -5.34 4.93 -21.59
CA TYR A 131 -4.71 3.77 -22.23
C TYR A 131 -3.64 3.19 -21.33
N PHE A 132 -3.47 1.88 -21.44
CA PHE A 132 -2.57 1.12 -20.59
C PHE A 132 -1.10 1.31 -21.01
N VAL A 133 -0.25 1.72 -20.08
CA VAL A 133 1.21 1.85 -20.28
C VAL A 133 1.94 0.88 -19.34
N GLY A 134 2.39 -0.24 -19.87
CA GLY A 134 2.96 -1.35 -19.10
C GLY A 134 4.21 -0.97 -18.31
N GLY A 135 5.00 -0.03 -18.84
CA GLY A 135 6.15 0.57 -18.17
C GLY A 135 5.85 1.18 -16.80
N THR A 136 4.76 1.94 -16.71
CA THR A 136 4.40 2.78 -15.56
C THR A 136 3.49 2.08 -14.56
N VAL A 137 3.05 0.85 -14.86
CA VAL A 137 2.15 0.07 -13.98
C VAL A 137 2.79 -1.24 -13.50
N LEU A 138 2.25 -1.80 -12.43
CA LEU A 138 2.72 -3.02 -11.79
C LEU A 138 1.56 -3.97 -11.43
N ASN A 139 1.60 -5.21 -11.92
CA ASN A 139 0.70 -6.28 -11.51
C ASN A 139 1.30 -7.07 -10.35
N ARG A 140 0.83 -6.84 -9.12
CA ARG A 140 1.22 -7.65 -7.95
C ARG A 140 0.09 -8.51 -7.42
N GLN A 141 -1.14 -8.12 -7.69
CA GLN A 141 -2.34 -8.81 -7.27
C GLN A 141 -2.43 -10.16 -8.00
N GLY A 142 -2.86 -11.19 -7.28
CA GLY A 142 -3.22 -12.46 -7.89
C GLY A 142 -4.39 -12.30 -8.84
N LEU A 143 -4.41 -13.09 -9.91
CA LEU A 143 -5.52 -13.08 -10.85
C LEU A 143 -6.76 -13.68 -10.20
N ALA A 144 -7.93 -13.18 -10.60
CA ALA A 144 -9.22 -13.74 -10.27
C ALA A 144 -9.91 -14.27 -11.54
N MET A 145 -10.82 -15.22 -11.35
CA MET A 145 -11.63 -15.80 -12.42
C MET A 145 -13.09 -15.69 -12.02
N LEU A 146 -13.90 -15.16 -12.92
CA LEU A 146 -15.35 -15.04 -12.76
C LEU A 146 -16.02 -15.62 -14.01
N GLY A 147 -16.54 -16.83 -13.90
CA GLY A 147 -17.00 -17.59 -15.07
C GLY A 147 -15.85 -17.74 -16.08
N ASN A 148 -16.05 -17.22 -17.30
CA ASN A 148 -15.07 -17.27 -18.38
C ASN A 148 -14.17 -16.01 -18.45
N THR A 149 -14.27 -15.10 -17.48
CA THR A 149 -13.51 -13.84 -17.45
C THR A 149 -12.33 -13.94 -16.49
N ILE A 150 -11.15 -13.56 -16.97
CA ILE A 150 -9.94 -13.42 -16.16
C ILE A 150 -9.74 -11.95 -15.79
N ILE A 151 -9.52 -11.67 -14.52
CA ILE A 151 -9.38 -10.32 -13.98
C ILE A 151 -7.97 -10.17 -13.40
N GLY A 152 -7.25 -9.14 -13.84
CA GLY A 152 -5.94 -8.74 -13.33
C GLY A 152 -5.95 -7.33 -12.79
N GLY A 153 -5.40 -7.13 -11.58
CA GLY A 153 -5.22 -5.81 -10.97
C GLY A 153 -3.86 -5.21 -11.31
N PHE A 154 -3.81 -3.90 -11.55
CA PHE A 154 -2.59 -3.14 -11.80
C PHE A 154 -2.60 -1.86 -10.96
N GLY A 155 -1.47 -1.53 -10.35
CA GLY A 155 -1.24 -0.24 -9.68
C GLY A 155 -0.17 0.58 -10.39
N GLY A 156 -0.01 1.85 -10.03
CA GLY A 156 1.15 2.64 -10.46
C GLY A 156 2.45 2.01 -9.96
N HIS A 157 3.46 1.92 -10.81
CA HIS A 157 4.77 1.44 -10.43
C HIS A 157 5.60 2.62 -9.97
N CYS A 158 5.73 2.78 -8.66
CA CYS A 158 6.45 3.91 -8.04
C CYS A 158 5.91 5.28 -8.44
N ASP A 159 4.58 5.37 -8.49
CA ASP A 159 3.84 6.60 -8.81
C ASP A 159 4.25 7.25 -10.13
N ASN A 160 4.88 6.48 -11.03
CA ASN A 160 5.25 6.92 -12.36
C ASN A 160 3.98 7.29 -13.14
N PHE A 161 3.92 8.53 -13.63
CA PHE A 161 2.73 9.10 -14.24
C PHE A 161 2.17 8.32 -15.44
N ASN A 162 0.87 8.55 -15.68
CA ASN A 162 -0.05 7.79 -16.54
C ASN A 162 -0.37 6.37 -16.06
N TYR A 163 -0.35 6.10 -14.75
CA TYR A 163 -1.08 4.95 -14.22
C TYR A 163 -2.58 5.22 -14.36
N THR A 164 -3.23 4.56 -15.31
CA THR A 164 -4.66 4.68 -15.55
C THR A 164 -5.37 3.43 -15.03
N GLY A 165 -6.26 3.60 -14.06
CA GLY A 165 -7.16 2.55 -13.55
C GLY A 165 -8.54 2.60 -14.22
N ILE A 166 -9.47 1.83 -13.66
CA ILE A 166 -10.91 1.93 -14.02
C ILE A 166 -11.39 3.33 -13.57
N ASN A 167 -11.85 4.16 -14.51
CA ASN A 167 -12.61 5.38 -14.21
C ASN A 167 -14.10 5.03 -14.15
N GLY A 168 -14.82 5.31 -13.06
CA GLY A 168 -16.28 5.28 -13.12
C GLY A 168 -16.74 6.36 -14.10
N ALA A 169 -17.41 5.99 -15.19
CA ALA A 169 -17.89 6.98 -16.14
C ALA A 169 -18.91 7.93 -15.46
N GLY A 170 -18.66 9.26 -15.52
CA GLY A 170 -19.74 10.25 -15.43
C GLY A 170 -20.03 10.98 -14.10
N GLY A 171 -19.18 10.89 -13.07
CA GLY A 171 -19.38 11.62 -11.81
C GLY A 171 -18.51 12.88 -11.64
N ALA A 172 -18.95 13.83 -10.81
CA ALA A 172 -18.09 14.92 -10.33
C ALA A 172 -16.86 14.30 -9.65
N GLY A 173 -15.65 14.65 -10.09
CA GLY A 173 -14.43 14.18 -9.45
C GLY A 173 -14.38 14.54 -7.96
N ASP A 174 -13.69 13.72 -7.18
CA ASP A 174 -13.41 13.94 -5.75
C ASP A 174 -14.67 14.10 -4.87
N ASN A 175 -15.67 13.23 -5.08
CA ASN A 175 -16.93 13.20 -4.31
C ASN A 175 -17.58 14.55 -4.09
N GLY A 176 -17.57 15.41 -5.12
CA GLY A 176 -18.14 16.76 -5.00
C GLY A 176 -17.46 17.64 -3.95
N LYS A 177 -16.17 17.43 -3.67
CA LYS A 177 -15.35 18.19 -2.72
C LYS A 177 -15.76 18.00 -1.25
N GLY A 178 -15.99 16.75 -0.84
CA GLY A 178 -16.29 16.42 0.55
C GLY A 178 -17.76 16.56 0.94
N ILE A 179 -18.68 16.57 -0.04
CA ILE A 179 -20.12 16.54 0.18
C ILE A 179 -20.58 15.08 0.19
N SER A 180 -21.43 14.70 1.15
CA SER A 180 -21.98 13.34 1.20
C SER A 180 -22.63 12.94 -0.13
N ALA A 181 -22.26 11.76 -0.62
CA ALA A 181 -22.70 11.24 -1.92
C ALA A 181 -23.18 9.79 -1.80
N ASN A 182 -24.29 9.49 -2.45
CA ASN A 182 -24.87 8.15 -2.49
C ASN A 182 -23.98 7.21 -3.30
N GLY A 183 -23.68 6.03 -2.76
CA GLY A 183 -22.84 5.02 -3.41
C GLY A 183 -23.38 4.52 -4.75
N LYS A 184 -24.70 4.61 -4.97
CA LYS A 184 -25.36 4.23 -6.23
C LYS A 184 -25.18 5.28 -7.35
N ILE A 185 -24.48 6.38 -7.10
CA ILE A 185 -24.14 7.39 -8.10
C ILE A 185 -22.66 7.21 -8.48
N PRO A 186 -22.34 6.81 -9.72
CA PRO A 186 -20.96 6.58 -10.11
C PRO A 186 -20.05 7.80 -9.94
N ILE A 187 -18.79 7.55 -9.59
CA ILE A 187 -17.75 8.56 -9.39
C ILE A 187 -16.58 8.33 -10.34
N SER A 188 -15.98 9.41 -10.83
CA SER A 188 -14.86 9.35 -11.78
C SER A 188 -13.49 9.10 -11.14
N THR A 189 -13.41 9.19 -9.81
CA THR A 189 -12.20 9.01 -9.01
C THR A 189 -12.43 7.84 -8.07
N LEU A 190 -11.69 6.75 -8.24
CA LEU A 190 -11.80 5.53 -7.42
C LEU A 190 -10.60 5.35 -6.47
N GLN A 191 -9.85 6.42 -6.23
CA GLN A 191 -8.79 6.42 -5.24
C GLN A 191 -9.41 6.20 -3.85
N GLN A 192 -8.72 5.48 -2.97
CA GLN A 192 -9.15 5.30 -1.59
C GLN A 192 -10.60 4.76 -1.46
N ALA A 193 -11.07 3.93 -2.40
CA ALA A 193 -12.44 3.41 -2.40
C ALA A 193 -12.50 1.87 -2.47
N THR A 194 -13.54 1.29 -1.89
CA THR A 194 -14.01 -0.07 -2.19
C THR A 194 -15.17 0.04 -3.15
N VAL A 195 -15.11 -0.66 -4.28
CA VAL A 195 -16.07 -0.47 -5.38
C VAL A 195 -16.72 -1.79 -5.74
N ASP A 196 -18.05 -1.80 -5.83
CA ASP A 196 -18.80 -2.89 -6.44
C ASP A 196 -18.90 -2.65 -7.95
N MET A 197 -18.24 -3.52 -8.72
CA MET A 197 -18.19 -3.46 -10.17
C MET A 197 -19.06 -4.59 -10.75
N GLY A 198 -20.17 -4.23 -11.38
CA GLY A 198 -20.98 -5.14 -12.16
C GLY A 198 -20.29 -5.47 -13.48
N LEU A 199 -20.36 -6.74 -13.91
CA LEU A 199 -19.86 -7.19 -15.21
C LEU A 199 -21.04 -7.54 -16.11
N SER A 200 -21.16 -6.87 -17.26
CA SER A 200 -22.20 -7.18 -18.24
C SER A 200 -21.91 -8.51 -18.96
N SER A 201 -22.93 -9.07 -19.63
CA SER A 201 -22.75 -10.25 -20.50
C SER A 201 -21.80 -10.01 -21.68
N SER A 202 -21.54 -8.74 -22.02
CA SER A 202 -20.56 -8.36 -23.05
C SER A 202 -19.16 -8.10 -22.49
N GLY A 203 -18.93 -8.34 -21.19
CA GLY A 203 -17.63 -8.17 -20.55
C GLY A 203 -17.29 -6.73 -20.13
N VAL A 204 -18.27 -5.81 -20.14
CA VAL A 204 -18.05 -4.40 -19.77
C VAL A 204 -18.33 -4.21 -18.28
N PHE A 205 -17.40 -3.58 -17.57
CA PHE A 205 -17.56 -3.22 -16.17
C PHE A 205 -18.35 -1.93 -16.00
N ALA A 206 -19.26 -1.89 -15.01
CA ALA A 206 -19.97 -0.71 -14.57
C ALA A 206 -19.96 -0.61 -13.04
N GLN A 207 -19.90 0.60 -12.51
CA GLN A 207 -19.97 0.83 -11.06
C GLN A 207 -21.40 0.69 -10.58
N ASN A 208 -21.65 -0.27 -9.70
CA ASN A 208 -22.96 -0.47 -9.06
C ASN A 208 -23.07 0.30 -7.74
N ASP A 209 -21.97 0.33 -6.99
CA ASP A 209 -21.89 0.94 -5.67
C ASP A 209 -20.43 1.24 -5.32
N TYR A 210 -20.21 2.08 -4.31
CA TYR A 210 -18.89 2.26 -3.72
C TYR A 210 -18.99 2.63 -2.24
N PHE A 211 -17.90 2.41 -1.54
CA PHE A 211 -17.61 2.98 -0.24
C PHE A 211 -16.31 3.78 -0.35
N GLU A 212 -16.32 5.01 0.15
CA GLU A 212 -15.11 5.81 0.30
C GLU A 212 -15.04 6.41 1.71
N PRO A 213 -13.92 6.23 2.44
CA PRO A 213 -13.73 6.84 3.75
C PRO A 213 -13.88 8.35 3.65
N TYR A 214 -14.54 8.96 4.61
CA TYR A 214 -14.77 10.41 4.57
C TYR A 214 -13.46 11.21 4.67
N GLU A 215 -12.39 10.56 5.15
CA GLU A 215 -11.04 11.07 5.30
C GLU A 215 -10.14 10.84 4.07
N TYR A 216 -10.66 10.33 2.95
CA TYR A 216 -9.87 9.91 1.77
C TYR A 216 -8.77 10.90 1.35
N ALA A 217 -9.09 12.21 1.28
CA ALA A 217 -8.16 13.25 0.86
C ALA A 217 -6.97 13.38 1.82
N SER A 218 -7.20 13.15 3.12
CA SER A 218 -6.13 13.16 4.12
C SER A 218 -5.34 11.86 4.13
N LEU A 219 -5.97 10.73 3.75
CA LEU A 219 -5.28 9.45 3.64
C LEU A 219 -4.18 9.50 2.58
N ASP A 220 -4.50 10.06 1.41
CA ASP A 220 -3.59 10.24 0.29
C ASP A 220 -2.39 11.14 0.65
N GLY A 221 -2.68 12.34 1.20
CA GLY A 221 -1.63 13.26 1.61
C GLY A 221 -0.70 12.70 2.70
N GLY A 222 -1.24 11.96 3.67
CA GLY A 222 -0.48 11.42 4.79
C GLY A 222 0.22 10.08 4.55
N ASP A 223 0.20 9.52 3.33
CA ASP A 223 0.64 8.12 3.04
C ASP A 223 -0.04 7.10 3.98
N THR A 224 -1.32 7.33 4.28
CA THR A 224 -2.14 6.46 5.17
C THR A 224 -3.20 5.68 4.38
N ASP A 225 -2.92 5.41 3.11
CA ASP A 225 -3.80 4.82 2.10
C ASP A 225 -4.72 3.69 2.59
N PHE A 226 -6.01 3.87 2.33
CA PHE A 226 -7.02 2.83 2.31
C PHE A 226 -6.92 1.96 1.05
N GLY A 227 -7.26 0.67 1.18
CA GLY A 227 -7.17 -0.30 0.09
C GLY A 227 -5.82 -1.03 0.03
N SER A 228 -4.83 -0.64 0.83
CA SER A 228 -3.51 -1.32 0.92
C SER A 228 -3.61 -2.79 1.34
N SER A 229 -4.69 -3.21 2.01
CA SER A 229 -4.94 -4.62 2.36
C SER A 229 -5.67 -5.42 1.27
N GLY A 230 -6.19 -4.75 0.24
CA GLY A 230 -7.25 -5.27 -0.62
C GLY A 230 -8.61 -5.37 0.10
N ALA A 231 -9.65 -5.72 -0.66
CA ALA A 231 -10.99 -6.01 -0.15
C ALA A 231 -11.25 -7.52 -0.13
N ALA A 232 -11.84 -8.02 0.96
CA ALA A 232 -12.20 -9.42 1.14
C ALA A 232 -13.71 -9.55 1.34
N LEU A 233 -14.37 -10.23 0.41
CA LEU A 233 -15.78 -10.57 0.54
C LEU A 233 -15.92 -11.78 1.47
N LEU A 234 -16.64 -11.64 2.57
CA LEU A 234 -16.84 -12.70 3.55
C LEU A 234 -17.91 -13.69 3.11
N SER A 235 -17.83 -14.90 3.66
CA SER A 235 -18.86 -15.93 3.49
C SER A 235 -20.23 -15.44 3.98
N PRO A 236 -21.35 -15.88 3.37
CA PRO A 236 -22.70 -15.63 3.89
C PRO A 236 -22.92 -16.10 5.33
N TYR A 237 -22.02 -16.91 5.90
CA TYR A 237 -22.01 -17.23 7.34
C TYR A 237 -21.99 -15.98 8.23
N PHE A 238 -21.38 -14.89 7.77
CA PHE A 238 -21.27 -13.62 8.50
C PHE A 238 -22.45 -12.67 8.23
N SER A 239 -23.59 -13.19 7.78
CA SER A 239 -24.81 -12.42 7.48
C SER A 239 -25.69 -12.20 8.73
N GLY A 240 -26.61 -11.25 8.65
CA GLY A 240 -27.60 -10.99 9.70
C GLY A 240 -28.26 -9.60 9.58
N GLY A 241 -29.42 -9.41 10.19
CA GLY A 241 -30.04 -8.09 10.35
C GLY A 241 -30.24 -7.30 9.05
N GLY A 242 -30.48 -7.98 7.92
CA GLY A 242 -30.62 -7.38 6.59
C GLY A 242 -29.34 -7.37 5.74
N VAL A 243 -28.17 -7.63 6.33
CA VAL A 243 -26.90 -7.75 5.61
C VAL A 243 -26.72 -9.18 5.14
N SER A 244 -26.81 -9.44 3.84
CA SER A 244 -26.63 -10.79 3.28
C SER A 244 -25.15 -11.16 3.12
N GLN A 245 -24.28 -10.16 2.97
CA GLN A 245 -22.87 -10.37 2.75
C GLN A 245 -22.05 -9.17 3.22
N VAL A 246 -20.91 -9.44 3.84
CA VAL A 246 -20.00 -8.42 4.39
C VAL A 246 -18.76 -8.35 3.52
N VAL A 247 -18.30 -7.15 3.19
CA VAL A 247 -16.97 -6.92 2.63
C VAL A 247 -16.09 -6.24 3.65
N VAL A 248 -14.82 -6.65 3.72
CA VAL A 248 -13.83 -6.12 4.64
C VAL A 248 -12.68 -5.51 3.87
N ALA A 249 -12.32 -4.27 4.20
CA ALA A 249 -11.15 -3.60 3.63
C ALA A 249 -10.46 -2.76 4.70
N GLY A 250 -9.15 -2.60 4.60
CA GLY A 250 -8.35 -1.81 5.54
C GLY A 250 -7.32 -0.94 4.85
N GLY A 251 -6.64 -0.11 5.64
CA GLY A 251 -5.63 0.84 5.16
C GLY A 251 -4.42 0.96 6.07
N LYS A 252 -3.42 1.73 5.61
CA LYS A 252 -2.21 2.07 6.38
C LYS A 252 -2.53 2.90 7.63
N SER A 253 -3.72 3.50 7.72
CA SER A 253 -4.25 4.18 8.92
C SER A 253 -4.55 3.24 10.10
N GLY A 254 -4.56 1.92 9.89
CA GLY A 254 -4.93 0.94 10.93
C GLY A 254 -6.43 0.80 11.14
N LYS A 255 -7.26 1.40 10.28
CA LYS A 255 -8.71 1.18 10.26
C LYS A 255 -9.05 -0.05 9.41
N ILE A 256 -9.97 -0.87 9.92
CA ILE A 256 -10.60 -1.96 9.17
C ILE A 256 -12.09 -1.68 9.10
N TYR A 257 -12.60 -1.69 7.88
CA TYR A 257 -13.97 -1.37 7.52
C TYR A 257 -14.73 -2.66 7.21
N PHE A 258 -15.84 -2.88 7.91
CA PHE A 258 -16.80 -3.96 7.64
C PHE A 258 -18.05 -3.33 7.01
N MET A 259 -18.25 -3.54 5.72
CA MET A 259 -19.31 -2.90 4.94
C MET A 259 -20.34 -3.95 4.47
N ASP A 260 -21.59 -3.53 4.25
CA ASP A 260 -22.60 -4.36 3.57
C ASP A 260 -22.30 -4.36 2.07
N ALA A 261 -22.04 -5.55 1.51
CA ALA A 261 -21.69 -5.67 0.09
C ALA A 261 -22.83 -5.28 -0.86
N ASN A 262 -24.09 -5.25 -0.41
CA ASN A 262 -25.23 -4.84 -1.24
C ASN A 262 -25.50 -3.33 -1.18
N ASN A 263 -24.93 -2.66 -0.18
CA ASN A 263 -25.11 -1.24 0.07
C ASN A 263 -23.85 -0.67 0.75
N LEU A 264 -22.83 -0.37 -0.05
CA LEU A 264 -21.54 0.12 0.41
C LEU A 264 -21.64 1.53 1.03
N GLY A 265 -22.70 2.28 0.71
CA GLY A 265 -23.04 3.53 1.40
C GLY A 265 -22.34 4.78 0.88
N GLY A 266 -21.56 4.69 -0.20
CA GLY A 266 -20.94 5.84 -0.86
C GLY A 266 -19.97 6.60 0.02
N PHE A 267 -20.01 7.93 -0.12
CA PHE A 267 -19.15 8.85 0.60
C PHE A 267 -19.95 9.59 1.69
N ALA A 268 -19.50 9.48 2.95
CA ALA A 268 -20.01 10.23 4.10
C ALA A 268 -21.54 10.16 4.36
N THR A 269 -22.25 9.11 3.90
CA THR A 269 -23.72 8.95 4.13
C THR A 269 -24.11 8.23 5.43
N GLY A 270 -23.15 7.66 6.18
CA GLY A 270 -23.36 6.84 7.40
C GLY A 270 -23.63 5.36 7.09
N ASP A 271 -23.61 4.37 7.98
CA ASP A 271 -23.07 4.17 9.34
C ASP A 271 -22.72 2.66 9.40
N TRP A 272 -21.60 2.25 8.78
CA TRP A 272 -21.11 0.87 8.84
C TRP A 272 -20.04 0.75 9.92
N ARG A 273 -20.12 -0.32 10.71
CA ARG A 273 -19.54 -0.35 12.05
C ARG A 273 -18.02 -0.48 11.99
N PHE A 274 -17.39 0.64 12.35
CA PHE A 274 -15.96 0.87 12.45
C PHE A 274 -15.36 0.10 13.63
N ARG A 275 -14.27 -0.63 13.41
CA ARG A 275 -13.41 -1.09 14.49
C ARG A 275 -11.98 -0.61 14.24
N TRP A 276 -11.42 0.01 15.28
CA TRP A 276 -10.02 0.39 15.36
C TRP A 276 -9.21 -0.86 15.77
N SER A 277 -8.32 -1.31 14.90
CA SER A 277 -7.27 -2.26 15.24
C SER A 277 -5.95 -1.69 14.74
N TYR A 278 -5.30 -0.90 15.60
CA TYR A 278 -4.04 -0.24 15.29
C TYR A 278 -3.01 -1.23 14.72
N CYS A 279 -2.67 -1.04 13.45
CA CYS A 279 -1.61 -1.74 12.74
C CYS A 279 -0.52 -0.69 12.45
N PRO A 280 0.58 -0.67 13.21
CA PRO A 280 1.66 0.28 12.96
C PRO A 280 2.30 -0.02 11.60
N THR A 281 2.05 0.91 10.69
CA THR A 281 2.89 1.39 9.58
C THR A 281 3.75 0.39 8.81
N SER A 282 3.56 0.44 7.48
CA SER A 282 4.37 -0.12 6.39
C SER A 282 5.82 0.37 6.31
N GLN A 283 6.36 0.97 7.36
CA GLN A 283 7.74 1.46 7.40
C GLN A 283 8.65 0.33 7.89
N ALA A 284 9.33 -0.33 6.95
CA ALA A 284 10.64 -0.96 7.09
C ALA A 284 11.01 -1.51 8.50
N GLY A 285 10.19 -2.38 9.10
CA GLY A 285 10.52 -3.07 10.34
C GLY A 285 9.70 -2.70 11.59
N ALA A 286 8.73 -1.79 11.50
CA ALA A 286 7.71 -1.65 12.55
C ALA A 286 6.83 -2.90 12.60
N GLY A 287 6.81 -3.59 13.74
CA GLY A 287 6.08 -4.85 13.88
C GLY A 287 4.59 -4.66 14.14
N ALA A 288 3.73 -5.42 13.46
CA ALA A 288 2.28 -5.46 13.67
C ALA A 288 1.83 -6.74 14.38
N TYR A 289 0.81 -6.65 15.24
CA TYR A 289 0.18 -7.82 15.84
C TYR A 289 -0.79 -8.49 14.86
N LEU A 290 -0.93 -9.81 14.97
CA LEU A 290 -2.03 -10.55 14.36
C LEU A 290 -3.24 -10.46 15.28
N TYR A 291 -4.35 -9.92 14.78
CA TYR A 291 -5.61 -9.82 15.53
C TYR A 291 -6.59 -10.90 15.10
N ALA A 292 -7.35 -11.42 16.06
CA ALA A 292 -8.46 -12.33 15.82
C ALA A 292 -9.76 -11.70 16.34
N ASP A 293 -10.69 -11.44 15.42
CA ASP A 293 -12.02 -10.94 15.74
C ASP A 293 -13.05 -12.08 15.74
N LYS A 294 -13.87 -12.13 16.79
CA LYS A 294 -15.01 -13.03 16.92
C LYS A 294 -16.24 -12.38 16.29
N PHE A 295 -16.89 -13.13 15.40
CA PHE A 295 -18.21 -12.76 14.88
C PHE A 295 -19.28 -12.87 15.97
N THR A 296 -20.10 -11.84 16.09
CA THR A 296 -21.30 -11.75 16.93
C THR A 296 -22.41 -11.05 16.15
N THR A 297 -23.61 -10.95 16.74
CA THR A 297 -24.68 -10.10 16.21
C THR A 297 -24.94 -8.96 17.18
N GLY A 298 -25.15 -7.76 16.63
CA GLY A 298 -25.51 -6.57 17.41
C GLY A 298 -27.02 -6.37 17.48
N ALA A 299 -27.44 -5.15 17.81
CA ALA A 299 -28.84 -4.74 17.74
C ALA A 299 -29.43 -5.05 16.34
N ASN A 300 -30.67 -5.53 16.32
CA ASN A 300 -31.41 -5.96 15.13
C ASN A 300 -30.74 -7.09 14.31
N GLY A 301 -29.81 -7.84 14.92
CA GLY A 301 -29.18 -9.00 14.27
C GLY A 301 -28.06 -8.66 13.29
N VAL A 302 -27.66 -7.38 13.18
CA VAL A 302 -26.62 -6.93 12.24
C VAL A 302 -25.26 -7.53 12.61
N PRO A 303 -24.46 -8.01 11.63
CA PRO A 303 -23.11 -8.53 11.81
C PRO A 303 -22.23 -7.65 12.69
N GLN A 304 -21.50 -8.27 13.63
CA GLN A 304 -20.54 -7.63 14.51
C GLN A 304 -19.26 -8.44 14.63
N PHE A 305 -18.17 -7.72 14.82
CA PHE A 305 -16.84 -8.29 15.01
C PHE A 305 -16.25 -7.69 16.28
N VAL A 306 -15.90 -8.58 17.22
CA VAL A 306 -15.35 -8.22 18.53
C VAL A 306 -13.99 -8.86 18.71
N LEU A 307 -12.98 -8.06 19.01
CA LEU A 307 -11.62 -8.53 19.26
C LEU A 307 -11.65 -9.63 20.32
N ALA A 308 -11.25 -10.82 19.91
CA ALA A 308 -11.16 -12.01 20.74
C ALA A 308 -9.74 -12.20 21.29
N GLY A 309 -8.73 -11.70 20.58
CA GLY A 309 -7.35 -11.74 21.03
C GLY A 309 -6.35 -11.33 19.95
N GLN A 310 -5.08 -11.32 20.34
CA GLN A 310 -3.96 -10.95 19.46
C GLN A 310 -2.75 -11.86 19.66
N SER A 311 -1.77 -11.79 18.76
CA SER A 311 -0.48 -12.47 18.93
C SER A 311 0.33 -11.86 20.06
N ALA A 312 1.14 -12.69 20.74
CA ALA A 312 2.07 -12.22 21.78
C ALA A 312 3.30 -11.50 21.20
N ILE A 313 3.61 -11.72 19.92
CA ILE A 313 4.71 -11.08 19.21
C ILE A 313 4.17 -10.25 18.04
N GLN A 314 4.99 -9.31 17.60
CA GLN A 314 4.76 -8.55 16.40
C GLN A 314 5.44 -9.22 15.18
N PHE A 315 4.85 -9.02 14.02
CA PHE A 315 5.33 -9.50 12.72
C PHE A 315 5.73 -8.32 11.85
N ALA A 316 6.75 -8.51 11.00
CA ALA A 316 7.00 -7.57 9.92
C ALA A 316 5.91 -7.67 8.84
N GLY A 317 5.16 -8.79 8.81
CA GLY A 317 3.76 -8.84 8.36
C GLY A 317 3.54 -8.26 6.96
N VAL A 318 4.07 -8.93 5.94
CA VAL A 318 4.11 -8.40 4.56
C VAL A 318 3.28 -9.21 3.57
N GLY A 319 2.47 -10.19 4.01
CA GLY A 319 1.66 -11.03 3.14
C GLY A 319 0.34 -11.46 3.80
N ALA A 320 -0.67 -11.77 3.00
CA ALA A 320 -1.97 -12.21 3.50
C ALA A 320 -1.89 -13.60 4.15
N PRO A 321 -2.55 -13.83 5.31
CA PRO A 321 -2.54 -15.12 5.96
C PRO A 321 -3.25 -16.20 5.12
N THR A 322 -2.91 -17.46 5.38
CA THR A 322 -3.67 -18.62 4.90
C THR A 322 -4.27 -19.35 6.10
N VAL A 323 -5.58 -19.60 6.07
CA VAL A 323 -6.27 -20.34 7.11
C VAL A 323 -6.56 -21.76 6.62
N THR A 324 -6.19 -22.75 7.43
CA THR A 324 -6.51 -24.17 7.19
C THR A 324 -7.38 -24.70 8.33
N SER A 325 -8.13 -25.76 8.08
CA SER A 325 -8.88 -26.48 9.13
C SER A 325 -8.82 -27.99 8.89
N LEU A 326 -9.06 -28.78 9.92
CA LEU A 326 -9.14 -30.24 9.80
C LEU A 326 -10.54 -30.62 9.30
N ASN A 327 -10.71 -30.73 7.99
CA ASN A 327 -11.96 -31.15 7.34
C ASN A 327 -13.21 -30.38 7.83
N GLY A 328 -13.07 -29.08 8.09
CA GLY A 328 -14.15 -28.24 8.61
C GLY A 328 -14.50 -28.46 10.08
N GLN A 329 -13.75 -29.27 10.83
CA GLN A 329 -13.95 -29.48 12.26
C GLN A 329 -13.87 -28.15 13.01
N THR A 330 -14.93 -27.82 13.76
CA THR A 330 -14.99 -26.62 14.59
C THR A 330 -13.83 -26.57 15.57
N GLY A 331 -13.18 -25.40 15.68
CA GLY A 331 -12.07 -25.17 16.59
C GLY A 331 -10.70 -25.66 16.10
N SER A 332 -10.63 -26.36 14.97
CA SER A 332 -9.37 -26.87 14.41
C SER A 332 -8.62 -25.89 13.49
N ALA A 333 -9.11 -24.65 13.39
CA ALA A 333 -8.57 -23.69 12.44
C ALA A 333 -7.16 -23.23 12.85
N ILE A 334 -6.26 -23.22 11.88
CA ILE A 334 -4.88 -22.76 12.02
C ILE A 334 -4.66 -21.60 11.05
N VAL A 335 -4.11 -20.50 11.55
CA VAL A 335 -3.68 -19.34 10.77
C VAL A 335 -2.19 -19.45 10.50
N TRP A 336 -1.81 -19.41 9.23
CA TRP A 336 -0.42 -19.48 8.76
C TRP A 336 -0.01 -18.16 8.15
N LEU A 337 1.20 -17.69 8.49
CA LEU A 337 1.77 -16.47 7.94
C LEU A 337 3.21 -16.71 7.47
N ALA A 338 3.58 -16.05 6.37
CA ALA A 338 4.96 -15.90 5.97
C ALA A 338 5.45 -14.53 6.44
N ASP A 339 6.40 -14.52 7.36
CA ASP A 339 6.96 -13.33 7.96
C ASP A 339 8.41 -13.11 7.55
N VAL A 340 8.80 -11.85 7.35
CA VAL A 340 10.17 -11.51 6.91
C VAL A 340 11.20 -11.87 7.97
N ASN A 341 10.83 -11.74 9.25
CA ASN A 341 11.74 -11.99 10.34
C ASN A 341 11.62 -13.45 10.79
N ASN A 342 10.41 -13.87 11.12
CA ASN A 342 10.16 -15.13 11.80
C ASN A 342 9.99 -16.33 10.85
N GLY A 343 9.91 -16.08 9.54
CA GLY A 343 9.69 -17.12 8.55
C GLY A 343 8.25 -17.61 8.52
N LEU A 344 8.07 -18.91 8.27
CA LEU A 344 6.76 -19.54 8.33
C LEU A 344 6.32 -19.74 9.79
N VAL A 345 5.28 -19.03 10.19
CA VAL A 345 4.68 -19.12 11.53
C VAL A 345 3.24 -19.62 11.43
N ALA A 346 2.78 -20.27 12.50
CA ALA A 346 1.43 -20.82 12.61
C ALA A 346 0.83 -20.55 14.00
N TYR A 347 -0.47 -20.28 14.05
CA TYR A 347 -1.21 -20.00 15.27
C TYR A 347 -2.56 -20.70 15.25
N ASN A 348 -3.03 -21.17 16.42
CA ASN A 348 -4.43 -21.54 16.57
C ASN A 348 -5.30 -20.31 16.32
N ALA A 349 -6.33 -20.43 15.46
CA ALA A 349 -7.20 -19.30 15.11
C ALA A 349 -8.09 -18.84 16.28
N ILE A 350 -8.26 -19.68 17.31
CA ILE A 350 -9.00 -19.36 18.52
C ILE A 350 -7.99 -18.94 19.62
N PRO A 351 -8.03 -17.68 20.07
CA PRO A 351 -7.23 -17.23 21.20
C PRO A 351 -7.63 -17.93 22.51
N VAL A 352 -6.66 -18.09 23.41
CA VAL A 352 -6.87 -18.50 24.80
C VAL A 352 -6.51 -17.29 25.67
N ASP A 353 -7.44 -16.86 26.54
CA ASP A 353 -7.28 -15.69 27.40
C ASP A 353 -6.84 -14.41 26.66
N GLY A 354 -7.39 -14.20 25.46
CA GLY A 354 -7.06 -13.02 24.63
C GLY A 354 -5.75 -13.13 23.84
N VAL A 355 -5.07 -14.29 23.87
CA VAL A 355 -3.78 -14.48 23.21
C VAL A 355 -3.83 -15.64 22.20
N LEU A 356 -3.42 -15.36 20.97
CA LEU A 356 -3.25 -16.38 19.92
C LEU A 356 -2.09 -17.32 20.29
N GLN A 357 -2.38 -18.60 20.36
CA GLN A 357 -1.41 -19.62 20.76
C GLN A 357 -0.57 -20.08 19.56
N PRO A 358 0.76 -19.94 19.60
CA PRO A 358 1.63 -20.38 18.51
C PRO A 358 1.66 -21.90 18.39
N ILE A 359 1.80 -22.38 17.16
CA ILE A 359 2.06 -23.79 16.84
C ILE A 359 3.52 -23.89 16.39
N SER A 360 4.26 -24.82 17.00
CA SER A 360 5.66 -25.06 16.62
C SER A 360 5.74 -25.57 15.18
N THR A 361 6.55 -24.91 14.35
CA THR A 361 6.81 -25.28 12.96
C THR A 361 8.32 -25.50 12.74
N VAL A 362 8.69 -26.10 11.60
CA VAL A 362 10.09 -26.11 11.15
C VAL A 362 10.50 -24.67 10.87
N SER A 363 11.67 -24.29 11.37
CA SER A 363 12.25 -22.99 11.07
C SER A 363 12.64 -22.89 9.59
N THR A 364 12.01 -21.98 8.87
CA THR A 364 12.40 -21.64 7.49
C THR A 364 13.49 -20.56 7.44
N GLY A 365 13.79 -19.90 8.55
CA GLY A 365 14.46 -18.61 8.48
C GLY A 365 13.57 -17.58 7.79
N ARG A 366 14.16 -16.45 7.39
CA ARG A 366 13.46 -15.30 6.80
C ARG A 366 12.69 -15.71 5.55
N LEU A 367 11.50 -15.15 5.35
CA LEU A 367 10.79 -15.27 4.07
C LEU A 367 10.75 -13.92 3.35
N GLN A 368 10.56 -13.96 2.03
CA GLN A 368 10.50 -12.74 1.23
C GLN A 368 9.23 -11.94 1.52
N LYS A 369 9.22 -10.66 1.12
CA LYS A 369 8.00 -9.86 1.21
C LYS A 369 6.89 -10.45 0.34
N TYR A 370 5.64 -10.27 0.77
CA TYR A 370 4.44 -10.61 -0.01
C TYR A 370 4.19 -12.11 -0.24
N GLN A 371 4.91 -12.96 0.50
CA GLN A 371 4.68 -14.39 0.45
C GLN A 371 3.39 -14.80 1.13
N ARG A 372 2.77 -15.85 0.60
CA ARG A 372 1.60 -16.50 1.18
C ARG A 372 1.78 -18.02 1.14
N PRO A 373 1.70 -18.72 2.27
CA PRO A 373 1.82 -20.17 2.29
C PRO A 373 0.73 -20.86 1.46
N ALA A 374 1.10 -21.90 0.72
CA ALA A 374 0.21 -22.77 -0.04
C ALA A 374 0.23 -24.20 0.54
N PHE A 375 -0.82 -24.99 0.35
CA PHE A 375 -0.98 -26.28 1.01
C PHE A 375 -1.32 -27.40 0.03
N GLY A 376 -0.73 -28.58 0.23
CA GLY A 376 -1.08 -29.81 -0.49
C GLY A 376 -0.08 -30.93 -0.22
N ASN A 377 -0.49 -32.18 -0.46
CA ASN A 377 0.30 -33.39 -0.12
C ASN A 377 0.75 -33.43 1.35
N ALA A 378 -0.11 -33.00 2.29
CA ALA A 378 0.23 -32.86 3.70
C ALA A 378 1.49 -31.99 3.96
N ARG A 379 1.81 -31.09 3.02
CA ARG A 379 2.90 -30.13 3.10
C ARG A 379 2.39 -28.71 2.98
N VAL A 380 3.18 -27.79 3.53
CA VAL A 380 3.08 -26.35 3.31
C VAL A 380 4.23 -25.91 2.42
N TYR A 381 3.90 -25.11 1.40
CA TYR A 381 4.83 -24.57 0.43
C TYR A 381 4.93 -23.06 0.58
N THR A 382 6.16 -22.54 0.54
CA THR A 382 6.45 -21.11 0.52
C THR A 382 7.77 -20.88 -0.21
N THR A 383 8.13 -19.63 -0.49
CA THR A 383 9.35 -19.32 -1.24
C THR A 383 10.21 -18.28 -0.55
N GLU A 384 11.49 -18.33 -0.90
CA GLU A 384 12.48 -17.32 -0.53
C GLU A 384 13.30 -16.92 -1.76
N THR A 385 14.30 -16.07 -1.58
CA THR A 385 15.24 -15.73 -2.65
C THR A 385 15.96 -16.98 -3.11
N ASN A 386 15.70 -17.37 -4.35
CA ASN A 386 16.28 -18.54 -5.03
C ASN A 386 15.94 -19.90 -4.40
N GLN A 387 14.91 -19.96 -3.54
CA GLN A 387 14.54 -21.20 -2.84
C GLN A 387 13.03 -21.39 -2.78
N ILE A 388 12.62 -22.66 -2.71
CA ILE A 388 11.23 -23.09 -2.56
C ILE A 388 11.22 -24.14 -1.46
N TYR A 389 10.39 -23.93 -0.45
CA TYR A 389 10.25 -24.81 0.68
C TYR A 389 9.02 -25.69 0.51
N GLY A 390 9.14 -26.99 0.82
CA GLY A 390 8.04 -27.94 0.91
C GLY A 390 8.11 -28.68 2.24
N ILE A 391 7.42 -28.17 3.24
CA ILE A 391 7.59 -28.56 4.65
C ILE A 391 6.49 -29.55 5.02
N ASP A 392 6.88 -30.73 5.53
CA ASP A 392 5.98 -31.74 6.06
C ASP A 392 5.85 -31.65 7.59
N ALA A 393 4.99 -32.49 8.16
CA ALA A 393 4.83 -32.66 9.60
C ALA A 393 5.99 -33.48 10.20
N SER A 394 7.22 -32.98 10.15
CA SER A 394 8.33 -33.59 10.91
C SER A 394 8.27 -33.19 12.39
N THR A 395 8.33 -34.19 13.28
CA THR A 395 7.97 -34.05 14.71
C THR A 395 9.15 -33.92 15.66
N THR A 396 10.40 -34.15 15.22
CA THR A 396 11.58 -34.01 16.08
C THR A 396 12.52 -32.93 15.57
N PRO A 397 12.64 -31.78 16.26
CA PRO A 397 13.58 -30.74 15.88
C PRO A 397 15.02 -31.26 16.04
N ALA A 398 15.87 -30.96 15.06
CA ALA A 398 17.28 -31.34 15.09
C ALA A 398 18.03 -30.68 16.26
N ILE A 399 17.59 -29.50 16.67
CA ILE A 399 18.12 -28.73 17.80
C ILE A 399 16.96 -28.04 18.54
N THR A 400 17.06 -27.94 19.86
CA THR A 400 16.09 -27.20 20.69
C THR A 400 16.81 -26.19 21.56
N CYS A 401 16.35 -24.95 21.57
CA CYS A 401 16.87 -23.90 22.44
C CYS A 401 15.97 -23.72 23.65
N ALA A 402 16.55 -23.41 24.81
CA ALA A 402 15.84 -23.26 26.09
C ALA A 402 14.79 -22.14 26.03
N SER A 403 15.00 -21.15 25.17
CA SER A 403 14.04 -20.08 24.89
C SER A 403 13.51 -20.23 23.46
N THR A 404 12.21 -19.99 23.28
CA THR A 404 11.57 -19.91 21.96
C THR A 404 11.71 -18.52 21.32
N SER A 405 12.20 -17.53 22.06
CA SER A 405 12.53 -16.17 21.60
C SER A 405 13.68 -15.58 22.41
N VAL A 406 14.34 -14.55 21.87
CA VAL A 406 15.38 -13.78 22.56
C VAL A 406 14.87 -12.35 22.77
N GLY A 407 14.45 -12.05 24.01
CA GLY A 407 13.95 -10.73 24.38
C GLY A 407 15.02 -9.89 25.08
N PHE A 408 15.46 -8.81 24.45
CA PHE A 408 16.43 -7.88 25.03
C PHE A 408 15.79 -6.85 25.98
N GLY A 409 14.47 -6.73 25.99
CA GLY A 409 13.78 -5.65 26.72
C GLY A 409 14.18 -4.27 26.19
N SER A 410 14.13 -3.25 27.05
CA SER A 410 14.53 -1.90 26.66
C SER A 410 16.05 -1.71 26.69
N VAL A 411 16.62 -1.16 25.60
CA VAL A 411 18.04 -0.84 25.48
C VAL A 411 18.20 0.56 24.90
N VAL A 412 19.02 1.38 25.55
CA VAL A 412 19.28 2.76 25.12
C VAL A 412 20.18 2.77 23.88
N ALA A 413 19.88 3.62 22.92
CA ALA A 413 20.74 3.89 21.78
C ALA A 413 22.16 4.27 22.27
N GLY A 414 23.18 3.83 21.55
CA GLY A 414 24.59 3.93 21.95
C GLY A 414 25.09 2.78 22.84
N LEU A 415 24.20 1.96 23.43
CA LEU A 415 24.59 0.83 24.28
C LEU A 415 24.54 -0.51 23.55
N THR A 416 25.12 -1.53 24.18
CA THR A 416 25.07 -2.92 23.74
C THR A 416 24.54 -3.81 24.87
N LYS A 417 23.72 -4.81 24.54
CA LYS A 417 23.21 -5.81 25.49
C LYS A 417 23.43 -7.21 24.97
N VAL A 418 23.89 -8.12 25.83
CA VAL A 418 24.16 -9.52 25.48
C VAL A 418 23.23 -10.45 26.26
N ILE A 419 22.66 -11.45 25.59
CA ILE A 419 21.87 -12.54 26.16
C ILE A 419 22.51 -13.86 25.78
N ASN A 420 22.66 -14.75 26.75
CA ASN A 420 23.15 -16.09 26.52
C ASN A 420 21.98 -17.04 26.24
N VAL A 421 22.03 -17.75 25.12
CA VAL A 421 21.01 -18.72 24.70
C VAL A 421 21.62 -20.11 24.72
N LYS A 422 21.02 -21.01 25.51
CA LYS A 422 21.41 -22.42 25.58
C LYS A 422 20.61 -23.23 24.56
N CYS A 423 21.29 -24.00 23.72
CA CYS A 423 20.67 -24.93 22.77
C CYS A 423 21.24 -26.34 22.91
N THR A 424 20.42 -27.34 22.60
CA THR A 424 20.73 -28.77 22.77
C THR A 424 20.40 -29.53 21.49
N ALA A 425 21.36 -30.32 21.00
CA ALA A 425 21.13 -31.22 19.87
C ALA A 425 20.08 -32.28 20.22
N GLY A 426 19.31 -32.67 19.22
CA GLY A 426 18.41 -33.82 19.32
C GLY A 426 19.17 -35.15 19.31
N GLN A 427 18.55 -36.17 18.72
CA GLN A 427 19.06 -37.54 18.73
C GLN A 427 20.24 -37.79 17.78
N THR A 428 20.57 -36.83 16.92
CA THR A 428 21.67 -36.92 15.96
C THR A 428 22.71 -35.84 16.21
N ALA A 429 23.98 -36.19 15.99
CA ALA A 429 25.06 -35.20 15.98
C ALA A 429 24.87 -34.22 14.82
N LEU A 430 25.20 -32.95 15.05
CA LEU A 430 25.04 -31.87 14.09
C LEU A 430 26.40 -31.28 13.72
N THR A 431 26.59 -31.02 12.44
CA THR A 431 27.62 -30.08 11.96
C THR A 431 26.94 -28.74 11.72
N MET A 432 27.50 -27.64 12.24
CA MET A 432 26.93 -26.29 12.16
C MET A 432 27.91 -25.34 11.49
N ASN A 433 27.39 -24.30 10.83
CA ASN A 433 28.16 -23.25 10.18
C ASN A 433 27.91 -21.89 10.86
N GLY A 434 28.07 -21.86 12.17
CA GLY A 434 27.84 -20.67 12.97
C GLY A 434 26.36 -20.28 13.09
N CYS A 435 26.14 -18.99 13.27
CA CYS A 435 24.82 -18.37 13.33
C CYS A 435 24.78 -17.11 12.46
N SER A 436 23.59 -16.69 12.08
CA SER A 436 23.35 -15.44 11.37
C SER A 436 22.18 -14.67 11.97
N THR A 437 22.21 -13.36 11.81
CA THR A 437 21.16 -12.42 12.19
C THR A 437 20.73 -11.64 10.96
N ASN A 438 19.58 -10.96 11.05
CA ASN A 438 18.96 -10.30 9.91
C ASN A 438 19.15 -8.79 9.83
N LEU A 439 19.65 -8.16 10.89
CA LEU A 439 19.98 -6.73 10.95
C LEU A 439 21.32 -6.59 11.65
N ASP A 440 22.12 -5.61 11.25
CA ASP A 440 23.48 -5.41 11.77
C ASP A 440 23.50 -5.02 13.26
N ILE A 441 22.40 -4.43 13.77
CA ILE A 441 22.19 -4.22 15.21
C ILE A 441 22.10 -5.52 16.01
N PHE A 442 21.80 -6.66 15.39
CA PHE A 442 21.81 -7.96 16.07
C PHE A 442 23.05 -8.75 15.64
N GLN A 443 23.72 -9.38 16.60
CA GLN A 443 24.93 -10.17 16.37
C GLN A 443 24.87 -11.47 17.18
N CYS A 444 25.62 -12.48 16.77
CA CYS A 444 25.66 -13.75 17.48
C CYS A 444 27.05 -14.39 17.42
N SER A 445 27.43 -15.13 18.46
CA SER A 445 28.74 -15.79 18.56
C SER A 445 28.72 -16.98 19.52
N GLY A 446 29.71 -17.87 19.42
CA GLY A 446 29.84 -19.02 20.33
C GLY A 446 29.08 -20.28 19.88
N VAL A 447 28.73 -20.39 18.59
CA VAL A 447 28.17 -21.63 18.03
C VAL A 447 29.32 -22.57 17.63
N PRO A 448 29.37 -23.82 18.14
CA PRO A 448 30.44 -24.76 17.80
C PRO A 448 30.28 -25.31 16.38
N ALA A 449 31.39 -25.71 15.74
CA ALA A 449 31.34 -26.30 14.39
C ALA A 449 30.68 -27.70 14.37
N THR A 450 30.77 -28.44 15.47
CA THR A 450 30.10 -29.74 15.66
C THR A 450 29.46 -29.81 17.04
N LEU A 451 28.36 -30.54 17.14
CA LEU A 451 27.63 -30.78 18.38
C LEU A 451 27.20 -32.24 18.44
N ALA A 452 27.67 -32.98 19.44
CA ALA A 452 27.29 -34.37 19.62
C ALA A 452 25.78 -34.52 19.92
N ALA A 453 25.20 -35.69 19.61
CA ALA A 453 23.81 -35.98 19.93
C ALA A 453 23.53 -35.74 21.43
N GLY A 454 22.44 -35.05 21.76
CA GLY A 454 22.06 -34.70 23.13
C GLY A 454 22.95 -33.66 23.83
N ALA A 455 24.05 -33.22 23.22
CA ALA A 455 24.94 -32.22 23.83
C ALA A 455 24.35 -30.81 23.75
N SER A 456 24.68 -29.97 24.73
CA SER A 456 24.29 -28.55 24.75
C SER A 456 25.49 -27.63 24.53
N PHE A 457 25.23 -26.46 23.97
CA PHE A 457 26.15 -25.32 23.98
C PHE A 457 25.40 -24.04 24.39
N THR A 458 26.16 -22.99 24.70
CA THR A 458 25.62 -21.66 24.96
C THR A 458 26.24 -20.68 23.98
N MET A 459 25.40 -19.92 23.26
CA MET A 459 25.82 -18.83 22.39
C MET A 459 25.49 -17.48 23.01
N ALA A 460 26.30 -16.48 22.70
CA ALA A 460 26.01 -15.09 23.02
C ALA A 460 25.28 -14.44 21.84
N VAL A 461 24.14 -13.83 22.14
CA VAL A 461 23.34 -13.03 21.19
C VAL A 461 23.36 -11.59 21.67
N THR A 462 23.75 -10.68 20.79
CA THR A 462 24.07 -9.30 21.14
C THR A 462 23.16 -8.36 20.37
N LEU A 463 22.53 -7.42 21.08
CA LEU A 463 21.92 -6.23 20.50
C LEU A 463 22.91 -5.08 20.65
N ASN A 464 23.46 -4.60 19.53
CA ASN A 464 24.40 -3.51 19.43
C ASN A 464 23.71 -2.27 18.84
N LEU A 465 23.40 -1.29 19.69
CA LEU A 465 22.79 -0.02 19.29
C LEU A 465 23.82 1.12 19.20
N THR A 466 25.10 0.82 19.02
CA THR A 466 26.10 1.86 18.73
C THR A 466 25.75 2.59 17.43
N SER A 467 26.13 3.87 17.32
CA SER A 467 25.83 4.67 16.12
C SER A 467 26.35 4.02 14.84
N ALA A 468 27.48 3.32 14.89
CA ALA A 468 28.02 2.59 13.75
C ALA A 468 27.13 1.41 13.31
N ALA A 469 26.58 0.63 14.26
CA ALA A 469 25.70 -0.49 13.94
C ALA A 469 24.32 -0.04 13.44
N ILE A 470 23.79 1.05 14.01
CA ILE A 470 22.56 1.69 13.54
C ILE A 470 22.76 2.22 12.12
N GLU A 471 23.85 2.94 11.86
CA GLU A 471 24.14 3.51 10.54
C GLU A 471 24.41 2.42 9.49
N LEU A 472 25.07 1.33 9.88
CA LEU A 472 25.23 0.18 9.01
C LEU A 472 23.88 -0.46 8.68
N THR A 473 23.00 -0.62 9.67
CA THR A 473 21.64 -1.15 9.44
C THR A 473 20.87 -0.26 8.45
N ARG A 474 20.98 1.06 8.60
CA ARG A 474 20.36 2.04 7.71
C ARG A 474 20.88 1.95 6.28
N THR A 475 22.19 1.91 6.11
CA THR A 475 22.82 1.95 4.78
C THR A 475 22.77 0.61 4.06
N ALA A 476 22.94 -0.51 4.77
CA ALA A 476 22.96 -1.85 4.18
C ALA A 476 21.55 -2.42 3.97
N ASN A 477 20.58 -2.06 4.82
CA ASN A 477 19.24 -2.65 4.78
C ASN A 477 18.12 -1.65 4.47
N CYS A 478 18.44 -0.36 4.31
CA CYS A 478 17.46 0.72 4.15
C CYS A 478 16.44 0.75 5.30
N ILE A 479 16.89 0.48 6.52
CA ILE A 479 16.06 0.44 7.74
C ILE A 479 16.56 1.50 8.73
N ASP A 480 15.73 2.51 8.99
CA ASP A 480 15.99 3.48 10.04
C ASP A 480 15.61 2.91 11.41
N VAL A 481 16.62 2.63 12.24
CA VAL A 481 16.42 2.16 13.62
C VAL A 481 16.05 3.35 14.51
N ALA A 482 14.75 3.60 14.66
CA ALA A 482 14.20 4.61 15.56
C ALA A 482 13.92 4.05 16.96
N PRO A 483 13.84 4.91 18.00
CA PRO A 483 13.29 4.51 19.29
C PRO A 483 11.89 3.93 19.14
N GLY A 484 11.67 2.76 19.76
CA GLY A 484 10.48 1.94 19.54
C GLY A 484 10.83 0.45 19.51
N ALA A 485 9.85 -0.37 19.13
CA ALA A 485 10.04 -1.80 18.98
C ALA A 485 10.95 -2.10 17.79
N VAL A 486 11.91 -2.99 17.99
CA VAL A 486 12.72 -3.57 16.91
C VAL A 486 12.70 -5.08 17.02
N ALA A 487 12.59 -5.73 15.87
CA ALA A 487 12.51 -7.18 15.78
C ALA A 487 13.54 -7.72 14.78
N GLY A 488 14.01 -8.92 15.07
CA GLY A 488 14.94 -9.63 14.24
C GLY A 488 14.77 -11.13 14.35
N SER A 489 15.68 -11.86 13.72
CA SER A 489 15.70 -13.31 13.70
C SER A 489 17.12 -13.83 13.82
N LEU A 490 17.32 -14.80 14.72
CA LEU A 490 18.58 -15.50 14.90
C LEU A 490 18.47 -16.87 14.25
N SER A 491 19.34 -17.18 13.28
CA SER A 491 19.37 -18.46 12.58
C SER A 491 20.61 -19.26 12.95
N LEU A 492 20.43 -20.52 13.33
CA LEU A 492 21.52 -21.49 13.54
C LEU A 492 21.77 -22.24 12.24
N MET A 493 22.90 -21.98 11.59
CA MET A 493 23.09 -22.34 10.19
C MET A 493 23.57 -23.78 10.02
N LYS A 494 22.97 -24.47 9.04
CA LYS A 494 23.50 -25.74 8.51
C LYS A 494 24.74 -25.48 7.65
N PRO A 495 25.60 -26.49 7.42
CA PRO A 495 26.75 -26.38 6.52
C PRO A 495 26.35 -26.04 5.08
N SER A 496 25.16 -26.46 4.65
CA SER A 496 24.62 -26.11 3.33
C SER A 496 24.33 -24.61 3.18
N GLY A 497 24.18 -23.85 4.27
CA GLY A 497 23.90 -22.41 4.25
C GLY A 497 22.49 -22.02 3.82
N VAL A 498 21.64 -22.99 3.44
CA VAL A 498 20.33 -22.76 2.80
C VAL A 498 19.19 -22.73 3.82
N ILE A 499 19.16 -23.68 4.77
CA ILE A 499 18.08 -23.82 5.77
C ILE A 499 18.72 -23.89 7.16
N PRO A 500 18.30 -23.07 8.14
CA PRO A 500 18.81 -23.19 9.50
C PRO A 500 18.31 -24.47 10.20
N TYR A 501 19.03 -24.94 11.21
CA TYR A 501 18.51 -25.97 12.13
C TYR A 501 17.39 -25.42 13.02
N ALA A 502 17.52 -24.15 13.42
CA ALA A 502 16.51 -23.42 14.19
C ALA A 502 16.62 -21.92 13.90
N SER A 503 15.49 -21.22 14.00
CA SER A 503 15.40 -19.77 13.97
C SER A 503 14.63 -19.31 15.18
N LEU A 504 15.15 -18.30 15.87
CA LEU A 504 14.52 -17.72 17.05
C LEU A 504 14.15 -16.26 16.75
N PRO A 505 12.91 -15.84 17.00
CA PRO A 505 12.57 -14.41 17.03
C PRO A 505 13.44 -13.68 18.05
N MET A 506 13.92 -12.50 17.67
CA MET A 506 14.57 -11.54 18.56
C MET A 506 13.71 -10.29 18.68
N THR A 507 13.56 -9.77 19.89
CA THR A 507 12.77 -8.56 20.13
C THR A 507 13.49 -7.64 21.11
N ALA A 508 13.37 -6.34 20.88
CA ALA A 508 13.88 -5.32 21.77
C ALA A 508 13.05 -4.04 21.66
N THR A 509 13.23 -3.15 22.64
CA THR A 509 12.74 -1.78 22.56
C THR A 509 13.93 -0.83 22.59
N VAL A 510 14.20 -0.15 21.48
CA VAL A 510 15.21 0.90 21.40
C VAL A 510 14.67 2.13 22.13
N THR A 511 15.47 2.73 23.01
CA THR A 511 15.13 4.00 23.66
C THR A 511 16.16 5.07 23.30
N ALA A 512 15.72 6.28 22.96
CA ALA A 512 16.65 7.38 22.69
C ALA A 512 17.53 7.72 23.90
N THR A 513 18.74 8.21 23.67
CA THR A 513 19.63 8.74 24.71
C THR A 513 19.10 10.04 25.32
N GLY A 514 18.47 10.90 24.51
CA GLY A 514 17.81 12.14 24.92
C GLY A 514 16.30 12.00 25.08
N GLY A 515 15.56 13.11 25.02
CA GLY A 515 14.11 13.08 24.87
C GLY A 515 13.69 12.51 23.52
N TYR A 516 12.52 11.88 23.44
CA TYR A 516 11.97 11.38 22.18
C TYR A 516 10.45 11.45 22.22
N ILE A 517 9.87 12.15 21.24
CA ILE A 517 8.43 12.39 21.18
C ILE A 517 7.72 11.17 20.57
N ASP A 518 6.74 10.64 21.29
CA ASP A 518 5.81 9.63 20.81
C ASP A 518 4.35 10.07 21.08
N LEU A 519 3.43 9.68 20.20
CA LEU A 519 2.02 10.06 20.28
C LEU A 519 1.17 8.80 20.43
N SER A 520 0.12 8.84 21.27
CA SER A 520 -0.78 7.68 21.42
C SER A 520 -1.60 7.35 20.17
N ALA A 521 -1.65 8.25 19.19
CA ALA A 521 -2.36 8.07 17.94
C ALA A 521 -1.66 8.85 16.82
N VAL A 522 -1.64 8.27 15.61
CA VAL A 522 -1.24 8.96 14.36
C VAL A 522 -2.43 9.67 13.71
N GLN A 523 -3.65 9.26 14.06
CA GLN A 523 -4.90 9.87 13.60
C GLN A 523 -5.96 9.78 14.70
N ILE A 524 -6.75 10.85 14.87
CA ILE A 524 -7.90 10.93 15.76
C ILE A 524 -9.12 11.28 14.93
N ASP A 525 -10.15 10.46 15.09
CA ASP A 525 -11.41 10.51 14.36
C ASP A 525 -12.52 10.96 15.30
N PHE A 526 -13.13 12.10 14.98
CA PHE A 526 -14.25 12.67 15.74
C PHE A 526 -15.62 12.22 15.22
N SER A 527 -15.61 11.30 14.26
CA SER A 527 -16.77 10.72 13.59
C SER A 527 -17.64 11.79 12.91
N ARG A 528 -18.90 11.47 12.66
CA ARG A 528 -19.88 12.37 12.07
C ARG A 528 -20.63 13.13 13.16
N LEU A 529 -20.62 14.45 13.06
CA LEU A 529 -21.34 15.34 13.96
C LEU A 529 -22.44 16.11 13.21
N SER A 530 -23.39 16.67 13.97
CA SER A 530 -24.28 17.69 13.43
C SER A 530 -23.61 19.06 13.57
N ILE A 531 -23.87 19.98 12.65
CA ILE A 531 -23.40 21.36 12.80
C ILE A 531 -23.83 21.91 14.17
N GLY A 532 -22.89 22.49 14.89
CA GLY A 532 -23.13 23.04 16.24
C GLY A 532 -23.02 22.05 17.40
N THR A 533 -22.81 20.75 17.13
CA THR A 533 -22.42 19.78 18.16
C THR A 533 -20.90 19.66 18.25
N SER A 534 -20.38 19.15 19.36
CA SER A 534 -18.94 18.92 19.54
C SER A 534 -18.64 17.48 20.00
N SER A 535 -17.46 16.99 19.65
CA SER A 535 -16.89 15.74 20.14
C SER A 535 -15.48 15.99 20.65
N THR A 536 -15.09 15.27 21.69
CA THR A 536 -13.79 15.43 22.34
C THR A 536 -13.05 14.10 22.40
N ALA A 537 -11.75 14.15 22.16
CA ALA A 537 -10.83 13.03 22.24
C ALA A 537 -9.57 13.43 23.01
N SER A 538 -8.86 12.45 23.57
CA SER A 538 -7.60 12.68 24.28
C SER A 538 -6.42 12.16 23.48
N LEU A 539 -5.35 12.95 23.41
CA LEU A 539 -4.06 12.58 22.87
C LEU A 539 -3.03 12.55 24.00
N LEU A 540 -2.34 11.42 24.17
CA LEU A 540 -1.17 11.36 25.03
C LEU A 540 0.07 11.72 24.22
N VAL A 541 0.79 12.74 24.68
CA VAL A 541 2.12 13.08 24.17
C VAL A 541 3.13 12.53 25.18
N LYS A 542 3.90 11.52 24.75
CA LYS A 542 4.83 10.78 25.58
C LYS A 542 6.26 11.19 25.27
N ASN A 543 7.09 11.15 26.31
CA ASN A 543 8.54 11.14 26.15
C ASN A 543 9.07 9.72 26.38
N ASP A 544 9.29 9.00 25.29
CA ASP A 544 9.80 7.63 25.31
C ASP A 544 11.34 7.57 25.37
N GLY A 545 12.00 8.72 25.35
CA GLY A 545 13.44 8.86 25.49
C GLY A 545 13.94 8.67 26.93
N ALA A 546 15.25 8.44 27.10
CA ALA A 546 15.90 8.33 28.39
C ALA A 546 16.20 9.70 29.04
N GLY A 547 16.16 10.79 28.28
CA GLY A 547 16.38 12.16 28.75
C GLY A 547 15.10 13.00 28.78
N ALA A 548 15.19 14.24 29.27
CA ALA A 548 14.07 15.19 29.23
C ALA A 548 13.81 15.68 27.78
N MET A 549 12.54 15.76 27.42
CA MET A 549 12.09 16.26 26.12
C MET A 549 11.52 17.66 26.29
N SER A 550 11.95 18.62 25.45
CA SER A 550 11.50 20.01 25.47
C SER A 550 10.83 20.36 24.15
N PHE A 551 9.63 20.94 24.20
CA PHE A 551 8.92 21.39 23.00
C PHE A 551 9.58 22.63 22.39
N THR A 552 9.74 22.65 21.07
CA THR A 552 10.33 23.77 20.32
C THR A 552 9.31 24.49 19.45
N GLY A 553 8.16 23.87 19.15
CA GLY A 553 7.08 24.51 18.42
C GLY A 553 5.88 23.61 18.17
N PHE A 554 4.78 24.24 17.75
CA PHE A 554 3.54 23.59 17.34
C PHE A 554 2.98 24.32 16.13
N ALA A 555 2.46 23.58 15.16
CA ALA A 555 1.79 24.15 14.00
C ALA A 555 0.71 23.19 13.52
N TYR A 556 -0.23 23.68 12.72
CA TYR A 556 -1.18 22.83 12.02
C TYR A 556 -1.27 23.17 10.54
N GLN A 557 -1.70 22.18 9.75
CA GLN A 557 -2.11 22.35 8.36
C GLN A 557 -3.56 21.87 8.23
N ASN A 558 -4.40 22.51 7.41
CA ASN A 558 -5.78 22.04 7.17
C ASN A 558 -5.87 20.96 6.07
N ALA A 559 -4.76 20.72 5.37
CA ALA A 559 -4.60 19.66 4.38
C ALA A 559 -3.09 19.40 4.21
N TYR A 560 -2.71 18.22 3.75
CA TYR A 560 -1.31 17.92 3.47
C TYR A 560 -0.77 18.84 2.36
N GLY A 561 0.42 19.43 2.56
CA GLY A 561 1.01 20.39 1.64
C GLY A 561 0.46 21.82 1.72
N ALA A 562 -0.51 22.08 2.62
CA ALA A 562 -0.95 23.44 2.91
C ALA A 562 0.13 24.20 3.73
N PRO A 563 0.18 25.54 3.70
CA PRO A 563 1.10 26.28 4.55
C PRO A 563 0.88 25.99 6.04
N TYR A 564 1.97 25.83 6.78
CA TYR A 564 1.93 25.69 8.24
C TYR A 564 1.36 26.94 8.90
N GLN A 565 0.40 26.74 9.79
CA GLN A 565 -0.15 27.76 10.68
C GLN A 565 0.41 27.55 12.07
N ASN A 566 1.16 28.51 12.60
CA ASN A 566 1.71 28.43 13.95
C ASN A 566 0.58 28.39 15.00
N VAL A 567 0.71 27.48 15.96
CA VAL A 567 -0.23 27.35 17.07
C VAL A 567 0.20 28.25 18.22
N SER A 568 -0.66 29.20 18.60
CA SER A 568 -0.42 30.05 19.78
C SER A 568 -0.90 29.35 21.06
N THR A 569 0.03 28.98 21.93
CA THR A 569 -0.25 28.25 23.18
C THR A 569 -0.84 29.14 24.29
N SER A 570 -1.07 30.43 24.03
CA SER A 570 -1.63 31.40 24.99
C SER A 570 -3.17 31.41 25.04
N GLY A 571 -3.85 30.74 24.11
CA GLY A 571 -5.32 30.60 24.09
C GLY A 571 -5.81 29.39 24.90
N SER A 572 -7.05 29.44 25.40
CA SER A 572 -7.72 28.24 25.93
C SER A 572 -9.22 28.32 25.64
N PRO A 573 -9.75 27.56 24.67
CA PRO A 573 -9.04 26.55 23.88
C PRO A 573 -8.18 27.17 22.77
N VAL A 574 -7.10 26.47 22.37
CA VAL A 574 -6.23 26.87 21.26
C VAL A 574 -6.78 26.33 19.94
N VAL A 575 -6.74 27.11 18.86
CA VAL A 575 -7.10 26.64 17.52
C VAL A 575 -5.97 25.78 16.95
N VAL A 576 -6.30 24.57 16.51
CA VAL A 576 -5.35 23.59 15.92
C VAL A 576 -5.83 23.06 14.56
N GLY A 577 -6.73 23.78 13.91
CA GLY A 577 -7.34 23.36 12.65
C GLY A 577 -8.69 24.00 12.42
N SER A 578 -9.19 23.93 11.19
CA SER A 578 -10.56 24.36 10.86
C SER A 578 -11.57 23.49 11.61
N GLY A 579 -12.26 24.07 12.60
CA GLY A 579 -13.21 23.34 13.45
C GLY A 579 -12.56 22.52 14.57
N PHE A 580 -11.22 22.55 14.71
CA PHE A 580 -10.49 21.80 15.74
C PHE A 580 -9.85 22.73 16.76
N THR A 581 -10.02 22.40 18.03
CA THR A 581 -9.41 23.13 19.14
C THR A 581 -8.77 22.17 20.14
N ALA A 582 -7.87 22.69 20.96
CA ALA A 582 -7.08 21.91 21.90
C ALA A 582 -6.97 22.62 23.26
N ILE A 583 -7.02 21.84 24.33
CA ILE A 583 -6.78 22.26 25.72
C ILE A 583 -5.65 21.40 26.29
N GLY A 584 -4.72 22.02 27.02
CA GLY A 584 -3.57 21.32 27.60
C GLY A 584 -2.35 21.23 26.68
N LEU A 585 -2.33 21.98 25.56
CA LEU A 585 -1.11 22.19 24.79
C LEU A 585 -0.06 22.90 25.67
N PRO A 586 1.15 22.35 25.81
CA PRO A 586 2.17 22.97 26.64
C PRO A 586 2.82 24.15 25.90
N VAL A 587 3.39 25.10 26.64
CA VAL A 587 4.11 26.24 26.06
C VAL A 587 5.44 25.81 25.42
N ASN A 588 5.96 26.58 24.47
CA ASN A 588 7.30 26.35 23.93
C ASN A 588 8.34 26.40 25.05
N GLY A 589 9.26 25.44 25.06
CA GLY A 589 10.25 25.23 26.12
C GLY A 589 9.75 24.40 27.30
N ALA A 590 8.45 24.09 27.40
CA ALA A 590 7.95 23.16 28.40
C ALA A 590 8.59 21.78 28.21
N THR A 591 8.81 21.08 29.33
CA THR A 591 9.51 19.81 29.34
C THR A 591 8.64 18.66 29.83
N ILE A 592 8.83 17.48 29.24
CA ILE A 592 8.30 16.21 29.74
C ILE A 592 9.49 15.38 30.22
N ALA A 593 9.45 14.95 31.48
CA ALA A 593 10.46 14.06 32.04
C ALA A 593 10.53 12.72 31.27
N SER A 594 11.66 12.01 31.38
CA SER A 594 11.81 10.69 30.76
C SER A 594 10.69 9.75 31.21
N LYS A 595 10.17 8.93 30.28
CA LYS A 595 9.11 7.94 30.50
C LYS A 595 7.81 8.53 31.08
N SER A 596 7.62 9.83 30.94
CA SER A 596 6.42 10.55 31.36
C SER A 596 5.60 10.97 30.16
N ASN A 597 4.36 11.39 30.39
CA ASN A 597 3.46 11.87 29.35
C ASN A 597 2.61 13.03 29.85
N ILE A 598 2.07 13.79 28.90
CA ILE A 598 1.01 14.77 29.12
C ILE A 598 -0.22 14.37 28.30
N THR A 599 -1.39 14.85 28.72
CA THR A 599 -2.64 14.65 27.98
C THR A 599 -3.09 15.96 27.37
N ILE A 600 -3.39 15.95 26.07
CA ILE A 600 -4.00 17.05 25.34
C ILE A 600 -5.45 16.65 25.02
N SER A 601 -6.40 17.50 25.41
CA SER A 601 -7.81 17.32 25.06
C SER A 601 -8.08 18.04 23.74
N LEU A 602 -8.50 17.30 22.73
CA LEU A 602 -8.79 17.80 21.39
C LEU A 602 -10.30 17.79 21.17
N THR A 603 -10.85 18.85 20.61
CA THR A 603 -12.29 19.01 20.39
C THR A 603 -12.56 19.40 18.94
N PHE A 604 -13.47 18.67 18.30
CA PHE A 604 -14.02 19.02 16.98
C PHE A 604 -15.39 19.65 17.15
N THR A 605 -15.59 20.85 16.58
CA THR A 605 -16.86 21.59 16.55
C THR A 605 -17.09 22.14 15.14
N PRO A 606 -17.77 21.40 14.25
CA PRO A 606 -17.98 21.83 12.89
C PRO A 606 -19.00 22.96 12.77
N THR A 607 -18.67 23.92 11.91
CA THR A 607 -19.53 25.07 11.55
C THR A 607 -20.10 25.00 10.13
N VAL A 608 -19.57 24.09 9.30
CA VAL A 608 -19.98 23.86 7.91
C VAL A 608 -20.23 22.39 7.68
N THR A 609 -21.07 22.06 6.69
CA THR A 609 -21.26 20.67 6.24
C THR A 609 -20.04 20.18 5.46
N GLY A 610 -19.72 18.90 5.60
CA GLY A 610 -18.64 18.24 4.86
C GLY A 610 -17.54 17.66 5.75
N SER A 611 -16.48 17.15 5.15
CA SER A 611 -15.28 16.67 5.84
C SER A 611 -14.38 17.81 6.29
N SER A 612 -13.79 17.68 7.47
CA SER A 612 -12.75 18.57 8.00
C SER A 612 -11.55 17.73 8.42
N ALA A 613 -10.36 18.19 8.08
CA ALA A 613 -9.11 17.58 8.49
C ALA A 613 -8.14 18.64 9.02
N SER A 614 -7.25 18.23 9.92
CA SER A 614 -6.09 19.03 10.29
C SER A 614 -4.93 18.15 10.72
N ILE A 615 -3.71 18.51 10.34
CA ILE A 615 -2.48 17.81 10.74
C ILE A 615 -1.80 18.68 11.77
N LEU A 616 -1.81 18.26 13.03
CA LEU A 616 -1.16 18.96 14.14
C LEU A 616 0.26 18.41 14.34
N THR A 617 1.23 19.28 14.16
CA THR A 617 2.67 18.98 14.21
C THR A 617 3.28 19.47 15.52
N PHE A 618 4.09 18.60 16.12
CA PHE A 618 4.82 18.82 17.35
C PHE A 618 6.31 18.80 17.05
N TRP A 619 7.04 19.86 17.37
CA TRP A 619 8.50 19.87 17.36
C TRP A 619 9.06 19.85 18.77
N SER A 620 10.15 19.12 18.95
CA SER A 620 10.88 19.02 20.20
C SER A 620 12.38 18.86 19.96
N ASN A 621 13.18 18.94 21.01
CA ASN A 621 14.59 18.53 20.98
C ASN A 621 14.79 17.02 20.74
N GLY A 622 13.71 16.21 20.83
CA GLY A 622 13.68 14.78 20.56
C GLY A 622 13.16 14.42 19.16
N GLY A 623 13.11 15.40 18.25
CA GLY A 623 12.52 15.26 16.91
C GLY A 623 11.10 15.82 16.83
N TRP A 624 10.36 15.39 15.82
CA TRP A 624 9.01 15.87 15.55
C TRP A 624 8.04 14.71 15.29
N LYS A 625 6.76 14.95 15.54
CA LYS A 625 5.66 14.02 15.27
C LYS A 625 4.41 14.78 14.85
N GLU A 626 3.52 14.08 14.16
CA GLU A 626 2.25 14.60 13.70
C GLU A 626 1.09 13.70 14.13
N VAL A 627 -0.06 14.32 14.34
CA VAL A 627 -1.34 13.63 14.49
C VAL A 627 -2.35 14.27 13.53
N MET A 628 -3.06 13.41 12.80
CA MET A 628 -4.12 13.84 11.90
C MET A 628 -5.47 13.85 12.63
N LEU A 629 -6.14 14.99 12.67
CA LEU A 629 -7.48 15.17 13.22
C LEU A 629 -8.48 15.15 12.08
N VAL A 630 -9.48 14.28 12.14
CA VAL A 630 -10.50 14.18 11.09
C VAL A 630 -11.91 14.12 11.67
N GLY A 631 -12.88 14.66 10.95
CA GLY A 631 -14.29 14.58 11.31
C GLY A 631 -15.19 15.04 10.16
N THR A 632 -16.47 14.69 10.23
CA THR A 632 -17.48 15.14 9.25
C THR A 632 -18.63 15.83 9.92
N ALA A 633 -19.33 16.66 9.15
CA ALA A 633 -20.51 17.36 9.62
C ALA A 633 -21.64 17.36 8.60
N SER A 634 -22.87 17.26 9.08
CA SER A 634 -24.07 17.40 8.26
C SER A 634 -25.01 18.48 8.78
N ALA A 635 -25.81 19.03 7.87
CA ALA A 635 -26.90 19.91 8.24
C ALA A 635 -27.90 19.15 9.12
N CYS A 636 -28.37 19.79 10.18
CA CYS A 636 -29.37 19.22 11.07
C CYS A 636 -30.72 19.20 10.35
N THR A 637 -31.16 18.06 9.82
CA THR A 637 -32.50 17.89 9.26
C THR A 637 -33.46 17.41 10.36
N VAL A 638 -34.18 18.37 10.95
CA VAL A 638 -35.41 18.24 11.76
C VAL A 638 -35.33 17.38 13.04
N SER A 639 -35.41 18.06 14.20
CA SER A 639 -35.56 17.55 15.58
C SER A 639 -34.35 16.84 16.21
N CYS A 640 -33.31 17.59 16.57
CA CYS A 640 -32.44 17.18 17.69
C CYS A 640 -33.27 17.22 18.99
N SER A 641 -33.99 16.13 19.28
CA SER A 641 -34.41 15.87 20.65
C SER A 641 -33.19 15.38 21.43
N THR A 642 -32.91 16.06 22.54
CA THR A 642 -31.86 15.73 23.49
C THR A 642 -32.14 14.36 24.11
N LEU A 643 -31.62 13.29 23.50
CA LEU A 643 -31.35 12.04 24.20
C LEU A 643 -29.90 12.12 24.68
N SER A 644 -29.72 12.59 25.92
CA SER A 644 -28.48 12.42 26.66
C SER A 644 -28.21 10.92 26.84
N GLN A 645 -27.45 10.32 25.93
CA GLN A 645 -26.78 9.06 26.23
C GLN A 645 -25.58 9.39 27.10
N SER A 646 -25.73 9.16 28.40
CA SER A 646 -24.61 9.07 29.32
C SER A 646 -23.76 7.87 28.92
N SER A 647 -22.69 8.12 28.15
CA SER A 647 -21.63 7.14 27.94
C SER A 647 -20.97 6.86 29.28
N SER A 648 -21.26 5.70 29.85
CA SER A 648 -20.52 5.15 30.98
C SER A 648 -19.06 4.99 30.58
N THR A 649 -18.20 5.73 31.26
CA THR A 649 -16.74 5.67 31.18
C THR A 649 -16.28 4.30 31.66
N THR A 650 -15.80 3.45 30.76
CA THR A 650 -15.02 2.27 31.14
C THR A 650 -13.57 2.72 31.30
N THR A 651 -13.20 3.10 32.52
CA THR A 651 -11.81 3.26 32.92
C THR A 651 -11.11 1.90 32.87
N ILE A 652 -10.20 1.70 31.92
CA ILE A 652 -9.21 0.63 32.01
C ILE A 652 -8.16 1.10 33.02
N LEU A 653 -8.33 0.71 34.29
CA LEU A 653 -7.25 0.80 35.26
C LEU A 653 -6.14 -0.16 34.84
N SER A 654 -4.95 0.40 34.64
CA SER A 654 -3.70 -0.35 34.63
C SER A 654 -3.41 -0.76 36.07
N SER A 655 -3.68 -2.02 36.45
CA SER A 655 -3.27 -2.55 37.75
C SER A 655 -1.95 -3.32 37.61
N SER A 656 -0.90 -2.71 38.15
CA SER A 656 0.35 -3.34 38.54
C SER A 656 0.10 -4.41 39.62
N SER A 657 0.84 -5.51 39.52
CA SER A 657 0.78 -6.67 40.39
C SER A 657 1.08 -6.33 41.85
N SER A 658 0.21 -6.77 42.78
CA SER A 658 0.55 -7.09 44.17
C SER A 658 -0.51 -8.02 44.75
N ALA A 659 -0.07 -9.09 45.40
CA ALA A 659 -0.91 -10.11 46.02
C ALA A 659 -1.62 -9.61 47.29
N ILE A 660 -2.80 -10.18 47.61
CA ILE A 660 -3.18 -10.82 48.91
C ILE A 660 -4.71 -11.02 49.00
N SER A 661 -5.09 -12.27 49.31
CA SER A 661 -6.23 -12.85 50.04
C SER A 661 -7.68 -12.31 50.01
N SER A 662 -8.57 -13.19 49.53
CA SER A 662 -9.90 -13.62 50.04
C SER A 662 -10.76 -12.69 50.93
N SER A 663 -12.02 -12.46 50.53
CA SER A 663 -13.23 -12.91 51.26
C SER A 663 -14.52 -12.53 50.52
N MET A 664 -15.50 -13.43 50.59
CA MET A 664 -16.89 -13.25 50.12
C MET A 664 -17.64 -12.24 50.99
N LEU A 665 -18.62 -11.52 50.42
CA LEU A 665 -19.94 -11.30 51.03
C LEU A 665 -20.93 -10.67 50.05
N SER A 666 -22.19 -11.04 50.26
CA SER A 666 -23.38 -10.87 49.42
C SER A 666 -24.14 -9.56 49.67
N SER A 667 -25.28 -9.44 48.97
CA SER A 667 -26.47 -8.59 49.23
C SER A 667 -26.60 -7.36 48.32
N SER A 668 -27.77 -6.90 47.88
CA SER A 668 -29.14 -7.42 47.75
C SER A 668 -29.90 -6.35 46.94
N SER A 669 -30.86 -6.77 46.12
CA SER A 669 -31.69 -5.93 45.25
C SER A 669 -32.59 -4.94 45.99
N SER A 670 -33.02 -3.88 45.29
CA SER A 670 -34.29 -3.18 45.56
C SER A 670 -34.89 -2.65 44.26
N VAL A 671 -36.13 -3.07 44.01
CA VAL A 671 -37.06 -2.72 42.92
C VAL A 671 -38.05 -1.69 43.47
N ILE A 672 -38.68 -0.90 42.58
CA ILE A 672 -40.07 -0.35 42.60
C ILE A 672 -40.07 0.91 41.69
N THR A 673 -41.00 1.24 40.78
CA THR A 673 -42.14 0.62 40.05
C THR A 673 -42.75 1.72 39.13
N SER A 674 -43.45 1.34 38.04
CA SER A 674 -44.69 1.93 37.45
C SER A 674 -44.70 3.41 36.99
N SER A 675 -45.40 3.87 35.94
CA SER A 675 -46.52 3.37 35.13
C SER A 675 -46.81 4.33 33.95
N LEU A 676 -47.53 3.84 32.93
CA LEU A 676 -48.65 4.45 32.15
C LEU A 676 -48.73 3.74 30.76
N THR A 677 -49.58 2.73 30.53
CA THR A 677 -50.97 2.77 29.97
C THR A 677 -51.12 3.59 28.69
N SER A 678 -51.83 3.22 27.60
CA SER A 678 -52.27 1.98 26.92
C SER A 678 -53.31 2.41 25.88
N SER A 679 -53.21 2.01 24.61
CA SER A 679 -54.29 1.94 23.60
C SER A 679 -53.67 1.56 22.25
N SER A 680 -54.17 0.65 21.41
CA SER A 680 -55.28 -0.31 21.42
C SER A 680 -55.18 -1.15 20.13
N LEU A 681 -55.46 -2.46 20.22
CA LEU A 681 -55.97 -3.46 19.25
C LEU A 681 -55.60 -3.36 17.73
N SER A 682 -55.25 -4.44 17.02
CA SER A 682 -56.04 -5.68 16.86
C SER A 682 -55.26 -6.91 16.32
N THR A 683 -55.35 -8.01 17.09
CA THR A 683 -55.66 -9.43 16.78
C THR A 683 -54.89 -10.30 15.75
N ILE A 684 -54.17 -11.32 16.30
CA ILE A 684 -54.32 -12.82 16.17
C ILE A 684 -54.11 -13.45 14.77
N ALA A 685 -53.23 -14.42 14.52
CA ALA A 685 -52.99 -15.75 15.18
C ALA A 685 -51.51 -16.20 15.04
N SER A 686 -50.83 -16.77 16.05
CA SER A 686 -50.75 -18.21 16.44
C SER A 686 -50.52 -19.16 15.24
N SER A 687 -49.57 -20.12 15.19
CA SER A 687 -48.81 -20.83 16.23
C SER A 687 -47.72 -21.76 15.61
N THR A 688 -46.68 -22.07 16.41
CA THR A 688 -45.96 -23.38 16.56
C THR A 688 -45.23 -24.06 15.38
N ILE A 689 -43.88 -24.00 15.41
CA ILE A 689 -42.84 -25.09 15.46
C ILE A 689 -43.32 -26.51 15.04
N PRO A 690 -42.61 -27.27 14.14
CA PRO A 690 -41.33 -27.89 14.52
C PRO A 690 -40.23 -28.13 13.46
N THR A 691 -39.04 -28.29 14.02
CA THR A 691 -37.82 -28.92 13.50
C THR A 691 -38.05 -30.29 12.85
N THR A 692 -37.41 -30.55 11.71
CA THR A 692 -36.92 -31.88 11.32
C THR A 692 -35.69 -31.80 10.41
N LEU A 693 -34.63 -32.53 10.79
CA LEU A 693 -33.52 -32.96 9.93
C LEU A 693 -34.01 -33.87 8.79
N LEU A 694 -33.30 -33.86 7.66
CA LEU A 694 -32.91 -34.97 6.77
C LEU A 694 -32.21 -34.33 5.55
N SER A 695 -30.89 -34.43 5.39
CA SER A 695 -30.17 -35.48 4.64
C SER A 695 -30.91 -35.96 3.39
N ASN A 696 -30.42 -35.61 2.19
CA ASN A 696 -30.28 -36.57 1.09
C ASN A 696 -29.39 -36.05 -0.05
N THR A 697 -28.50 -36.95 -0.44
CA THR A 697 -27.72 -37.06 -1.68
C THR A 697 -28.59 -37.48 -2.88
N LEU A 698 -28.24 -37.03 -4.10
CA LEU A 698 -28.20 -37.72 -5.42
C LEU A 698 -28.10 -36.63 -6.52
N SER A 699 -27.05 -36.53 -7.34
CA SER A 699 -26.67 -37.34 -8.51
C SER A 699 -27.60 -37.22 -9.74
N THR A 700 -27.03 -36.58 -10.77
CA THR A 700 -27.13 -36.80 -12.23
C THR A 700 -28.47 -36.70 -12.96
N SER A 701 -28.50 -35.81 -13.97
CA SER A 701 -28.97 -36.15 -15.32
C SER A 701 -28.45 -35.15 -16.35
N ALA A 702 -27.65 -35.66 -17.29
CA ALA A 702 -27.31 -35.00 -18.54
C ALA A 702 -28.55 -34.88 -19.44
N LEU A 703 -28.64 -33.79 -20.21
CA LEU A 703 -29.41 -33.78 -21.45
C LEU A 703 -28.65 -33.01 -22.53
N SER A 704 -28.33 -33.74 -23.58
CA SER A 704 -27.67 -33.34 -24.80
C SER A 704 -28.53 -32.40 -25.64
N SER A 705 -27.90 -31.45 -26.32
CA SER A 705 -28.43 -30.89 -27.56
C SER A 705 -27.31 -30.83 -28.62
N THR A 706 -27.37 -31.80 -29.51
CA THR A 706 -26.67 -31.84 -30.78
C THR A 706 -27.22 -30.76 -31.73
N SER A 707 -26.33 -30.04 -32.41
CA SER A 707 -26.64 -29.41 -33.70
C SER A 707 -25.37 -29.33 -34.53
N SER A 708 -25.28 -30.22 -35.51
CA SER A 708 -24.32 -30.28 -36.58
C SER A 708 -24.74 -29.37 -37.74
N LEU A 709 -23.81 -28.60 -38.30
CA LEU A 709 -23.85 -28.15 -39.69
C LEU A 709 -22.45 -28.23 -40.31
N VAL A 710 -22.43 -28.69 -41.57
CA VAL A 710 -21.28 -29.07 -42.39
C VAL A 710 -21.27 -28.17 -43.64
N VAL A 711 -20.09 -28.00 -44.27
CA VAL A 711 -19.84 -27.53 -45.67
C VAL A 711 -19.87 -25.98 -45.83
N SER A 712 -18.95 -25.25 -46.48
CA SER A 712 -17.95 -25.56 -47.51
C SER A 712 -16.83 -24.50 -47.57
N SER A 713 -15.72 -24.93 -48.17
CA SER A 713 -14.57 -24.18 -48.69
C SER A 713 -14.87 -23.22 -49.86
N THR A 714 -14.14 -22.10 -49.92
CA THR A 714 -13.63 -21.55 -51.20
C THR A 714 -12.35 -20.75 -50.99
N SER A 715 -11.35 -21.12 -51.77
CA SER A 715 -10.03 -20.50 -51.91
C SER A 715 -10.07 -19.27 -52.82
N SER A 716 -9.19 -18.30 -52.60
CA SER A 716 -8.57 -17.56 -53.71
C SER A 716 -7.17 -17.09 -53.33
N THR A 717 -6.22 -17.63 -54.09
CA THR A 717 -4.81 -17.25 -54.20
C THR A 717 -4.64 -16.00 -55.05
N LEU A 718 -3.69 -15.13 -54.71
CA LEU A 718 -2.89 -14.44 -55.71
C LEU A 718 -1.51 -14.08 -55.13
N SER A 719 -0.52 -14.80 -55.66
CA SER A 719 0.92 -14.59 -55.52
C SER A 719 1.39 -13.45 -56.42
N SER A 720 2.50 -12.80 -56.07
CA SER A 720 3.72 -12.73 -56.92
C SER A 720 4.78 -11.81 -56.27
N THR A 721 5.91 -12.35 -55.80
CA THR A 721 7.26 -12.39 -56.45
C THR A 721 8.16 -11.21 -56.05
N SER A 722 9.15 -11.44 -55.19
CA SER A 722 10.60 -11.70 -55.49
C SER A 722 11.36 -10.42 -55.86
N GLY A 723 12.36 -9.96 -55.11
CA GLY A 723 13.65 -10.60 -54.86
C GLY A 723 14.74 -9.49 -54.77
N PRO A 724 16.04 -9.81 -54.69
CA PRO A 724 16.74 -9.80 -53.39
C PRO A 724 18.08 -9.02 -53.37
N SER A 725 18.74 -9.02 -52.20
CA SER A 725 20.21 -8.97 -51.98
C SER A 725 20.92 -7.62 -52.27
N SER A 726 22.00 -7.17 -51.63
CA SER A 726 22.86 -7.61 -50.52
C SER A 726 24.03 -6.62 -50.39
N ASN A 727 24.68 -6.55 -49.23
CA ASN A 727 26.14 -6.43 -49.04
C ASN A 727 26.89 -5.14 -49.45
N ILE A 728 27.52 -4.45 -48.49
CA ILE A 728 28.99 -4.45 -48.22
C ILE A 728 29.41 -3.24 -47.39
N ALA A 729 30.39 -3.51 -46.54
CA ALA A 729 30.90 -2.73 -45.42
C ALA A 729 32.06 -1.79 -45.77
N THR A 730 32.45 -1.05 -44.72
CA THR A 730 33.81 -0.59 -44.34
C THR A 730 34.44 0.59 -45.08
N THR A 731 34.79 1.64 -44.34
CA THR A 731 36.20 1.90 -43.94
C THR A 731 36.35 3.03 -42.92
N THR A 732 37.35 2.83 -42.06
CA THR A 732 37.90 3.61 -40.95
C THR A 732 38.52 4.95 -41.32
N SER A 733 38.51 5.91 -40.38
CA SER A 733 39.63 6.85 -40.13
C SER A 733 39.51 7.49 -38.73
N LEU A 734 40.62 7.42 -37.98
CA LEU A 734 40.87 8.09 -36.71
C LEU A 734 41.29 9.55 -36.95
N THR A 735 40.80 10.51 -36.16
CA THR A 735 41.58 11.64 -35.63
C THR A 735 40.88 12.30 -34.43
N THR A 736 41.72 12.80 -33.53
CA THR A 736 41.47 13.27 -32.17
C THR A 736 41.01 14.72 -32.07
N LEU A 737 40.00 14.93 -31.21
CA LEU A 737 39.79 16.02 -30.24
C LEU A 737 40.10 17.49 -30.62
N ALA A 738 39.03 18.26 -30.81
CA ALA A 738 38.91 19.63 -30.31
C ALA A 738 37.42 19.93 -30.02
N THR A 739 37.09 20.14 -28.75
CA THR A 739 35.76 20.48 -28.24
C THR A 739 35.38 21.92 -28.64
N SER A 740 34.33 22.06 -29.44
CA SER A 740 33.52 23.27 -29.53
C SER A 740 32.04 22.88 -29.38
N VAL A 741 31.42 23.37 -28.32
CA VAL A 741 29.98 23.19 -28.05
C VAL A 741 29.24 24.22 -28.87
N SER A 742 28.64 23.79 -29.98
CA SER A 742 27.69 24.56 -30.77
C SER A 742 26.28 24.40 -30.20
N SER A 743 25.70 25.53 -29.78
CA SER A 743 24.29 25.66 -29.40
C SER A 743 23.40 25.60 -30.64
N SER A 744 22.56 24.58 -30.75
CA SER A 744 21.54 24.47 -31.79
C SER A 744 20.36 25.40 -31.48
N SER A 745 20.23 26.49 -32.23
CA SER A 745 19.04 27.35 -32.24
C SER A 745 17.91 26.69 -33.05
N VAL A 746 16.77 26.45 -32.40
CA VAL A 746 15.52 26.10 -33.11
C VAL A 746 14.79 27.41 -33.43
N SER A 747 14.81 27.84 -34.69
CA SER A 747 13.97 28.92 -35.19
C SER A 747 12.63 28.37 -35.71
N SER A 748 11.51 28.77 -35.10
CA SER A 748 10.16 28.56 -35.64
C SER A 748 9.73 29.75 -36.50
N ALA A 749 8.91 29.49 -37.53
CA ALA A 749 8.45 30.43 -38.56
C ALA A 749 7.26 31.31 -38.12
N THR A 750 7.17 31.66 -36.84
CA THR A 750 6.03 32.35 -36.21
C THR A 750 6.58 33.48 -35.33
N GLY A 751 5.89 34.63 -35.23
CA GLY A 751 6.47 35.94 -34.91
C GLY A 751 7.14 36.17 -33.54
N TYR A 752 7.38 35.14 -32.72
CA TYR A 752 8.04 35.22 -31.43
C TYR A 752 9.46 34.64 -31.48
N ALA A 753 10.38 35.26 -30.74
CA ALA A 753 11.74 34.78 -30.56
C ALA A 753 11.94 34.31 -29.12
N TYR A 754 12.71 33.24 -28.93
CA TYR A 754 13.14 32.80 -27.60
C TYR A 754 14.12 33.81 -27.00
N MET A 755 13.82 34.29 -25.80
CA MET A 755 14.55 35.37 -25.11
C MET A 755 15.50 34.86 -24.02
N GLY A 756 15.30 33.64 -23.54
CA GLY A 756 16.14 33.03 -22.50
C GLY A 756 15.35 32.47 -21.32
N CYS A 757 16.10 32.04 -20.30
CA CYS A 757 15.58 31.56 -19.03
C CYS A 757 15.60 32.70 -17.99
N PHE A 758 14.52 32.83 -17.22
CA PHE A 758 14.36 33.90 -16.24
C PHE A 758 13.71 33.36 -14.96
N VAL A 759 13.93 34.06 -13.85
CA VAL A 759 13.30 33.75 -12.55
C VAL A 759 11.87 34.30 -12.53
N ASP A 760 10.91 33.49 -12.07
CA ASP A 760 9.55 33.97 -11.75
C ASP A 760 9.49 34.61 -10.36
N THR A 761 8.52 35.49 -10.13
CA THR A 761 8.47 36.32 -8.92
C THR A 761 8.09 35.50 -7.68
N ALA A 762 8.61 35.90 -6.52
CA ALA A 762 8.44 35.12 -5.28
C ALA A 762 6.99 35.12 -4.73
N SER A 763 6.13 36.03 -5.19
CA SER A 763 4.77 36.25 -4.65
C SER A 763 3.65 36.19 -5.69
N ALA A 764 3.95 36.11 -6.99
CA ALA A 764 2.99 35.97 -8.10
C ALA A 764 3.70 35.53 -9.40
N HIS A 765 2.97 35.12 -10.42
CA HIS A 765 3.55 34.85 -11.74
C HIS A 765 3.78 36.14 -12.54
N ALA A 766 4.87 36.18 -13.31
CA ALA A 766 5.28 37.34 -14.10
C ALA A 766 4.28 37.72 -15.19
N LEU A 767 3.52 36.75 -15.71
CA LEU A 767 2.38 36.94 -16.62
C LEU A 767 1.16 36.15 -16.11
N PRO A 768 -0.07 36.50 -16.55
CA PRO A 768 -1.25 35.70 -16.26
C PRO A 768 -1.21 34.30 -16.89
N LEU A 769 -1.72 33.31 -16.16
CA LEU A 769 -1.84 31.93 -16.67
C LEU A 769 -2.87 31.86 -17.80
N LEU A 770 -2.48 31.30 -18.92
CA LEU A 770 -3.31 31.14 -20.10
C LEU A 770 -3.90 29.72 -20.19
N LEU A 771 -3.06 28.72 -19.92
CA LEU A 771 -3.43 27.30 -19.96
C LEU A 771 -2.41 26.48 -19.17
N ALA A 772 -2.87 25.51 -18.39
CA ALA A 772 -2.01 24.51 -17.74
C ALA A 772 -2.53 23.11 -18.02
N ASN A 773 -1.85 22.35 -18.89
CA ASN A 773 -2.18 20.95 -19.19
C ASN A 773 -0.99 20.19 -19.80
N ASN A 774 -1.12 18.87 -19.91
CA ASN A 774 -0.01 18.01 -20.33
C ASN A 774 0.28 18.04 -21.84
N SER A 775 -0.39 18.91 -22.61
CA SER A 775 -0.11 19.13 -24.03
C SER A 775 0.81 20.33 -24.25
N ILE A 776 1.17 21.08 -23.21
CA ILE A 776 1.98 22.29 -23.35
C ILE A 776 3.38 21.96 -23.88
N THR A 777 3.71 22.63 -24.99
CA THR A 777 5.04 22.85 -25.55
C THR A 777 5.15 24.34 -25.87
N PRO A 778 6.34 24.88 -26.15
CA PRO A 778 6.47 26.26 -26.61
C PRO A 778 5.61 26.53 -27.84
N GLN A 779 5.53 25.57 -28.77
CA GLN A 779 4.73 25.70 -29.99
C GLN A 779 3.22 25.68 -29.72
N VAL A 780 2.76 24.85 -28.78
CA VAL A 780 1.35 24.84 -28.36
C VAL A 780 1.00 26.16 -27.67
N CYS A 781 1.85 26.65 -26.77
CA CYS A 781 1.66 27.94 -26.11
C CYS A 781 1.65 29.10 -27.13
N GLU A 782 2.58 29.11 -28.08
CA GLU A 782 2.62 30.08 -29.17
C GLU A 782 1.38 30.05 -30.07
N SER A 783 0.91 28.86 -30.41
CA SER A 783 -0.30 28.69 -31.24
C SER A 783 -1.54 29.23 -30.52
N LEU A 784 -1.62 29.00 -29.20
CA LEU A 784 -2.70 29.51 -28.37
C LEU A 784 -2.67 31.04 -28.31
N VAL A 785 -1.51 31.63 -28.04
CA VAL A 785 -1.31 33.08 -28.01
C VAL A 785 -1.64 33.71 -29.37
N SER A 786 -1.18 33.10 -30.47
CA SER A 786 -1.45 33.58 -31.83
C SER A 786 -2.94 33.48 -32.21
N SER A 787 -3.64 32.45 -31.71
CA SER A 787 -5.08 32.28 -31.96
C SER A 787 -5.94 33.40 -31.34
N LEU A 788 -5.48 33.99 -30.22
CA LEU A 788 -6.20 35.07 -29.53
C LEU A 788 -6.15 36.40 -30.32
N ALA A 789 -5.16 36.58 -31.17
CA ALA A 789 -5.06 37.72 -32.08
C ALA A 789 -6.05 37.63 -33.26
N MET A 790 -6.65 36.46 -33.53
CA MET A 790 -7.59 36.21 -34.64
C MET A 790 -9.07 36.20 -34.20
N LYS A 791 -9.37 36.48 -32.93
CA LYS A 791 -10.75 36.54 -32.39
C LYS A 791 -11.46 37.86 -32.74
N PRO A 792 -12.81 37.92 -32.69
CA PRO A 792 -13.60 39.11 -33.02
C PRO A 792 -13.21 40.36 -32.21
N THR A 793 -12.66 40.17 -31.01
CA THR A 793 -11.95 41.19 -30.25
C THR A 793 -10.49 40.75 -30.14
N PRO A 794 -9.60 41.21 -31.03
CA PRO A 794 -8.21 40.78 -31.07
C PRO A 794 -7.49 41.12 -29.77
N THR A 795 -6.97 40.10 -29.10
CA THR A 795 -6.07 40.28 -27.95
C THR A 795 -4.66 39.89 -28.40
N ILE A 796 -3.76 40.86 -28.42
CA ILE A 796 -2.37 40.68 -28.87
C ILE A 796 -1.48 40.68 -27.63
N TYR A 797 -0.77 39.57 -27.41
CA TYR A 797 0.18 39.44 -26.30
C TYR A 797 1.62 39.46 -26.81
N PRO A 798 2.37 40.57 -26.67
CA PRO A 798 3.79 40.63 -27.07
C PRO A 798 4.71 39.63 -26.34
N PHE A 799 4.27 39.05 -25.23
CA PHE A 799 5.06 38.12 -24.40
C PHE A 799 4.26 36.88 -24.05
N TYR A 800 4.94 35.73 -24.11
CA TYR A 800 4.48 34.49 -23.48
C TYR A 800 5.66 33.71 -22.91
N TYR A 801 5.41 32.89 -21.90
CA TYR A 801 6.40 31.94 -21.40
C TYR A 801 5.77 30.61 -21.00
N VAL A 802 6.63 29.61 -20.88
CA VAL A 802 6.27 28.28 -20.36
C VAL A 802 7.05 27.97 -19.09
N GLU A 803 6.37 27.34 -18.13
CA GLU A 803 6.91 27.04 -16.81
C GLU A 803 6.39 25.69 -16.28
N TYR A 804 7.16 25.10 -15.36
CA TYR A 804 6.82 23.93 -14.56
C TYR A 804 6.21 22.77 -15.35
N HIS A 805 6.88 22.40 -16.44
CA HIS A 805 6.51 21.33 -17.40
C HIS A 805 5.26 21.60 -18.25
N ARG A 806 4.19 22.15 -17.67
CA ARG A 806 2.84 22.05 -18.25
C ARG A 806 2.09 23.37 -18.34
N GLU A 807 2.73 24.48 -18.03
CA GLU A 807 2.05 25.77 -17.86
C GLU A 807 2.46 26.76 -18.94
N CYS A 808 1.48 27.50 -19.45
CA CYS A 808 1.61 28.51 -20.49
C CYS A 808 1.02 29.82 -19.98
N TYR A 809 1.82 30.87 -20.00
CA TYR A 809 1.49 32.21 -19.51
C TYR A 809 1.64 33.24 -20.63
N ALA A 810 0.77 34.25 -20.70
CA ALA A 810 0.89 35.31 -21.71
C ALA A 810 0.28 36.63 -21.25
N GLY A 811 0.84 37.74 -21.73
CA GLY A 811 0.37 39.07 -21.37
C GLY A 811 1.00 40.20 -22.18
N SER A 812 0.48 41.41 -21.99
CA SER A 812 0.95 42.62 -22.67
C SER A 812 2.07 43.36 -21.93
N SER A 813 2.20 43.11 -20.63
CA SER A 813 3.27 43.62 -19.79
C SER A 813 3.50 42.66 -18.63
N PHE A 814 4.74 42.59 -18.15
CA PHE A 814 5.06 41.79 -16.98
C PHE A 814 4.67 42.48 -15.67
N SER A 815 4.32 41.68 -14.67
CA SER A 815 3.93 42.14 -13.34
C SER A 815 5.09 42.11 -12.32
N PHE A 816 6.30 42.46 -12.74
CA PHE A 816 7.50 42.43 -11.87
C PHE A 816 7.55 43.54 -10.79
N GLY A 817 6.62 44.51 -10.80
CA GLY A 817 6.67 45.65 -9.90
C GLY A 817 7.96 46.45 -10.04
N THR A 818 8.65 46.76 -8.93
CA THR A 818 9.96 47.43 -8.92
C THR A 818 11.16 46.45 -8.93
N GLN A 819 10.93 45.14 -9.11
CA GLN A 819 11.98 44.12 -9.07
C GLN A 819 12.74 44.04 -10.40
N GLN A 820 14.05 43.81 -10.33
CA GLN A 820 14.88 43.59 -11.53
C GLN A 820 14.66 42.19 -12.10
N VAL A 821 14.51 42.11 -13.43
CA VAL A 821 14.39 40.84 -14.16
C VAL A 821 15.75 40.14 -14.16
N THR A 822 15.82 38.96 -13.56
CA THR A 822 17.04 38.17 -13.46
C THR A 822 17.04 37.06 -14.51
N SER A 823 18.02 37.11 -15.42
CA SER A 823 18.25 36.04 -16.39
C SER A 823 19.15 34.95 -15.79
N LEU A 824 18.78 33.69 -16.04
CA LEU A 824 19.50 32.51 -15.60
C LEU A 824 20.22 31.84 -16.76
N TYR A 825 21.41 31.30 -16.47
CA TYR A 825 22.19 30.48 -17.39
C TYR A 825 22.90 29.36 -16.60
N GLY A 826 23.06 28.19 -17.23
CA GLY A 826 23.67 27.01 -16.61
C GLY A 826 22.98 25.70 -17.02
N ALA A 827 23.57 24.56 -16.67
CA ALA A 827 23.11 23.22 -17.08
C ALA A 827 21.76 22.80 -16.48
N HIS A 828 21.25 23.54 -15.49
CA HIS A 828 19.98 23.28 -14.78
C HIS A 828 18.98 24.44 -14.87
N ALA A 829 19.31 25.49 -15.63
CA ALA A 829 18.46 26.67 -15.76
C ALA A 829 17.36 26.41 -16.81
N CYS A 830 16.10 26.44 -16.38
CA CYS A 830 14.93 26.16 -17.21
C CYS A 830 15.03 24.87 -18.05
N THR A 831 15.39 23.75 -17.41
CA THR A 831 15.60 22.46 -18.08
C THR A 831 14.49 21.44 -17.85
N ASP A 832 13.38 21.84 -17.21
CA ASP A 832 12.22 20.95 -17.05
C ASP A 832 11.64 20.62 -18.42
N VAL A 833 11.50 19.34 -18.73
CA VAL A 833 10.96 18.90 -20.02
C VAL A 833 9.47 19.25 -20.10
N CYS A 834 9.07 19.89 -21.19
CA CYS A 834 7.66 20.17 -21.47
C CYS A 834 6.83 18.89 -21.49
N SER A 835 5.71 18.87 -20.77
CA SER A 835 4.80 17.72 -20.72
C SER A 835 4.30 17.31 -22.11
N GLY A 836 4.03 18.28 -22.99
CA GLY A 836 3.61 18.03 -24.37
C GLY A 836 4.72 17.55 -25.30
N SER A 837 5.99 17.62 -24.86
CA SER A 837 7.15 17.11 -25.60
C SER A 837 7.50 15.67 -25.23
N ILE A 838 6.87 15.12 -24.19
CA ILE A 838 7.04 13.73 -23.78
C ILE A 838 6.33 12.84 -24.81
N GLY A 839 7.11 12.25 -25.72
CA GLY A 839 6.61 11.37 -26.79
C GLY A 839 6.54 11.98 -28.19
N ALA A 840 6.98 13.22 -28.40
CA ALA A 840 7.04 13.83 -29.74
C ALA A 840 8.30 13.41 -30.50
N THR A 841 8.17 12.58 -31.53
CA THR A 841 9.29 12.14 -32.39
C THR A 841 9.78 13.20 -33.37
N SER A 842 9.07 14.34 -33.54
CA SER A 842 9.31 15.32 -34.60
C SER A 842 9.73 16.73 -34.16
N THR A 843 9.60 17.10 -32.88
CA THR A 843 9.86 18.49 -32.41
C THR A 843 11.09 18.62 -31.52
N GLY A 844 11.74 17.51 -31.14
CA GLY A 844 12.79 17.50 -30.13
C GLY A 844 12.25 17.71 -28.71
N THR A 845 13.05 17.39 -27.70
CA THR A 845 12.72 17.66 -26.30
C THR A 845 12.71 19.17 -26.07
N ALA A 846 11.53 19.77 -25.91
CA ALA A 846 11.42 21.17 -25.52
C ALA A 846 11.46 21.31 -24.00
N PHE A 847 11.97 22.45 -23.54
CA PHE A 847 12.03 22.80 -22.12
C PHE A 847 10.95 23.83 -21.78
N CYS A 848 10.32 23.64 -20.61
CA CYS A 848 9.22 24.41 -20.07
C CYS A 848 9.54 24.86 -18.65
N GLY A 849 10.66 25.55 -18.50
CA GLY A 849 11.03 26.24 -17.27
C GLY A 849 11.58 25.33 -16.18
N GLY A 850 11.20 25.63 -14.94
CA GLY A 850 11.70 25.08 -13.69
C GLY A 850 10.80 25.54 -12.54
N SER A 851 11.03 25.05 -11.31
CA SER A 851 10.41 25.66 -10.13
C SER A 851 10.86 27.13 -10.02
N ARG A 852 9.94 28.08 -10.27
CA ARG A 852 10.19 29.53 -10.34
C ARG A 852 11.17 29.95 -11.43
N GLN A 853 11.20 29.21 -12.52
CA GLN A 853 12.03 29.53 -13.69
C GLN A 853 11.20 29.34 -14.94
N PHE A 854 11.27 30.25 -15.90
CA PHE A 854 10.48 30.15 -17.13
C PHE A 854 11.30 30.42 -18.40
N ASN A 855 10.94 29.73 -19.48
CA ASN A 855 11.48 29.98 -20.81
C ASN A 855 10.63 31.07 -21.50
N LEU A 856 11.21 32.25 -21.73
CA LEU A 856 10.49 33.41 -22.25
C LEU A 856 10.56 33.53 -23.78
N TYR A 857 9.46 33.96 -24.39
CA TYR A 857 9.34 34.27 -25.81
C TYR A 857 8.69 35.64 -26.02
N ALA A 858 9.21 36.43 -26.96
CA ALA A 858 8.73 37.79 -27.23
C ALA A 858 8.72 38.14 -28.72
N THR A 859 7.85 39.07 -29.12
CA THR A 859 7.84 39.57 -30.51
C THR A 859 9.09 40.41 -30.82
N LYS A 860 9.63 40.33 -32.05
CA LYS A 860 10.89 40.98 -32.45
C LYS A 860 10.95 42.52 -32.28
N SER A 861 9.82 43.18 -32.04
CA SER A 861 9.70 44.65 -31.91
C SER A 861 9.68 45.14 -30.46
N SER A 862 9.66 44.25 -29.46
CA SER A 862 9.32 44.59 -28.07
C SER A 862 10.35 44.10 -27.06
N VAL A 863 11.46 44.82 -26.88
CA VAL A 863 12.31 44.63 -25.68
C VAL A 863 12.87 45.98 -25.16
N PRO A 864 12.32 46.53 -24.08
CA PRO A 864 13.03 47.53 -23.28
C PRO A 864 13.03 47.11 -21.80
N PHE A 865 13.89 46.16 -21.42
CA PHE A 865 14.20 45.95 -20.00
C PHE A 865 15.69 45.66 -19.78
N VAL A 866 16.23 46.16 -18.67
CA VAL A 866 17.64 46.00 -18.27
C VAL A 866 17.78 44.67 -17.55
N VAL A 867 18.69 43.80 -18.01
CA VAL A 867 18.87 42.43 -17.53
C VAL A 867 20.03 42.36 -16.52
N ALA A 868 19.78 41.78 -15.35
CA ALA A 868 20.83 41.33 -14.44
C ALA A 868 21.09 39.82 -14.66
N THR A 869 22.36 39.40 -14.71
CA THR A 869 22.76 38.02 -15.02
C THR A 869 23.26 37.29 -13.78
N THR A 870 22.75 36.08 -13.52
CA THR A 870 23.19 35.23 -12.39
C THR A 870 23.31 33.77 -12.83
N GLN A 871 24.37 33.08 -12.42
CA GLN A 871 24.59 31.66 -12.71
C GLN A 871 23.74 30.79 -11.75
N SER A 872 22.99 29.83 -12.29
CA SER A 872 22.27 28.83 -11.49
C SER A 872 23.26 27.87 -10.83
N LYS A 873 23.13 27.63 -9.51
CA LYS A 873 23.85 26.55 -8.81
C LYS A 873 23.18 25.21 -9.01
#